data_AF-A0A0K6FWZ4-F1
#
_entry.id   AF-A0A0K6FWZ4-F1
#
_cell.length_a   1.000
_cell.length_b   1.000
_cell.length_c   1.000
_cell.angle_alpha   90.00
_cell.angle_beta   90.00
_cell.angle_gamma   90.00
#
_symmetry.space_group_name_H-M   'P 1'
#
loop_
_entity.id
_entity.type
_entity.pdbx_description
1 polymer ?
#
loop_
_entity_poly.entity_id
_entity_poly.type
_entity_poly.pdbx_seq_one_letter_code
_entity_poly.pdbx_strand_id
1 'polypeptide(L)'
;MPLNLGHRAGRFCRSLIPCTTFILFAFLLTFLFILYHPSLGPAHKQRITWQAWDTIIPPQSAQLPTSGNTAPSKGNSTPSEPNGPDVSTAWWSKPLDPIDDIHASQQLDRYAPLLPHMTGLTMIAVRSCLIDPVFTTYCNPSSTSDLDAKYGKWVRVDRDINKQAGVWWNFIYYRRSRRVDVPLITDIRIIDEGDEGSIPDDGKTWKQAEGVLTDGIYPRVKNRRLWYTVQKPYANATQGEELDQVITELDVLYGDDEPFWGFKRVEGVIYPGRPGKAVPISLVTRKGYTAPPRPQPPHFHANGTYKIMQIADLHYSVTHGQCRDTDLKPCDGFNSSQAILAAALDAERPDLVVFSGDQLNGQRTSWDSRSVLAKFASEVIKRKIPWTAVFGNHDSTTDMDRKHMMEHLQRLPYSLAEPGPSDIHGVGNYVVQVKSYDDSATPLLTLYFLDSGAYVSNGLAWWKELEYDYLRDSQIKWFLGETQKIHAIERPFSLSGTRGLSKISRRRDGIRRLDLEERQAATGGNTGGKKLAKPNGMMFFHIPLKMSTEPADTNPETSKILDVGTAEQYGGSPKDSGFFRNAILAAPEVPSTTETKGAGTEIKVIANGHVHTADNCRRVKGVWTCFGGGGSYAGYGKVGFDRRFRIFHISQYGEKIETYKRTDKGEIIDKMTLVGEGAPPAYEGALSKR
;
A
#
# COMPACT_ATOMS: atom_id res chain seq x y z
N MET A 1 -71.13 -55.59 2.39
CA MET A 1 -69.70 -55.94 2.50
C MET A 1 -68.94 -54.69 2.93
N PRO A 2 -68.15 -54.73 4.02
CA PRO A 2 -67.67 -53.54 4.69
C PRO A 2 -66.43 -52.93 4.01
N LEU A 3 -66.28 -51.63 4.25
CA LEU A 3 -65.26 -50.74 3.73
C LEU A 3 -63.83 -51.18 4.10
N ASN A 4 -62.96 -51.31 3.10
CA ASN A 4 -61.52 -51.46 3.30
C ASN A 4 -60.83 -50.10 3.09
N LEU A 5 -61.19 -49.12 3.93
CA LEU A 5 -60.59 -47.78 3.93
C LEU A 5 -59.22 -47.74 4.64
N GLY A 6 -58.84 -48.81 5.36
CA GLY A 6 -57.61 -48.86 6.18
C GLY A 6 -56.30 -49.03 5.41
N HIS A 7 -56.32 -49.54 4.18
CA HIS A 7 -55.07 -49.88 3.46
C HIS A 7 -54.46 -48.77 2.60
N ARG A 8 -55.20 -47.70 2.26
CA ARG A 8 -54.64 -46.53 1.54
C ARG A 8 -54.08 -45.45 2.48
N ALA A 9 -54.66 -45.28 3.68
CA ALA A 9 -54.15 -44.31 4.67
C ALA A 9 -52.78 -44.71 5.24
N GLY A 10 -52.53 -46.00 5.45
CA GLY A 10 -51.27 -46.51 6.01
C GLY A 10 -50.05 -46.35 5.08
N ARG A 11 -50.24 -46.33 3.76
CA ARG A 11 -49.15 -46.07 2.79
C ARG A 11 -48.82 -44.59 2.66
N PHE A 12 -49.83 -43.70 2.74
CA PHE A 12 -49.60 -42.26 2.73
C PHE A 12 -48.89 -41.78 4.00
N CYS A 13 -49.26 -42.33 5.17
CA CYS A 13 -48.59 -42.00 6.44
C CYS A 13 -47.14 -42.51 6.50
N ARG A 14 -46.80 -43.65 5.88
CA ARG A 14 -45.42 -44.17 5.84
C ARG A 14 -44.49 -43.36 4.93
N SER A 15 -45.02 -42.63 3.95
CA SER A 15 -44.26 -41.74 3.06
C SER A 15 -43.93 -40.38 3.72
N LEU A 16 -44.69 -39.97 4.74
CA LEU A 16 -44.49 -38.69 5.43
C LEU A 16 -43.42 -38.77 6.53
N ILE A 17 -43.16 -39.95 7.08
CA ILE A 17 -42.20 -40.15 8.18
C ILE A 17 -40.75 -39.75 7.80
N PRO A 18 -40.21 -40.09 6.61
CA PRO A 18 -38.88 -39.64 6.18
C PRO A 18 -38.80 -38.13 5.97
N CYS A 19 -39.85 -37.52 5.42
CA CYS A 19 -39.90 -36.08 5.17
C CYS A 19 -39.98 -35.27 6.47
N THR A 20 -40.80 -35.72 7.43
CA THR A 20 -40.90 -35.04 8.73
C THR A 20 -39.63 -35.21 9.57
N THR A 21 -38.98 -36.38 9.53
CA THR A 21 -37.68 -36.57 10.18
C THR A 21 -36.59 -35.71 9.56
N PHE A 22 -36.55 -35.57 8.24
CA PHE A 22 -35.58 -34.70 7.57
C PHE A 22 -35.80 -33.22 7.92
N ILE A 23 -37.05 -32.76 7.93
CA ILE A 23 -37.39 -31.39 8.31
C ILE A 23 -37.05 -31.12 9.78
N LEU A 24 -37.39 -32.03 10.69
CA LEU A 24 -37.05 -31.91 12.12
C LEU A 24 -35.53 -31.94 12.35
N PHE A 25 -34.80 -32.76 11.60
CA PHE A 25 -33.33 -32.82 11.66
C PHE A 25 -32.69 -31.52 11.13
N ALA A 26 -33.23 -30.95 10.05
CA ALA A 26 -32.78 -29.66 9.52
C ALA A 26 -33.07 -28.51 10.51
N PHE A 27 -34.24 -28.50 11.17
CA PHE A 27 -34.55 -27.53 12.22
C PHE A 27 -33.67 -27.73 13.46
N LEU A 28 -33.37 -28.96 13.85
CA LEU A 28 -32.46 -29.25 14.96
C LEU A 28 -31.03 -28.77 14.66
N LEU A 29 -30.53 -28.99 13.44
CA LEU A 29 -29.22 -28.49 13.02
C LEU A 29 -29.20 -26.96 12.95
N THR A 30 -30.25 -26.34 12.41
CA THR A 30 -30.38 -24.87 12.38
C THR A 30 -30.44 -24.30 13.79
N PHE A 31 -31.17 -24.96 14.70
CA PHE A 31 -31.17 -24.60 16.11
C PHE A 31 -29.77 -24.76 16.72
N LEU A 32 -29.11 -25.91 16.60
CA LEU A 32 -27.81 -26.17 17.23
C LEU A 32 -26.66 -25.31 16.68
N PHE A 33 -26.66 -25.00 15.38
CA PHE A 33 -25.52 -24.33 14.73
C PHE A 33 -25.73 -22.84 14.44
N ILE A 34 -26.98 -22.35 14.42
CA ILE A 34 -27.29 -20.96 14.06
C ILE A 34 -28.00 -20.22 15.21
N LEU A 35 -28.93 -20.87 15.93
CA LEU A 35 -29.78 -20.17 16.92
C LEU A 35 -29.37 -20.44 18.38
N TYR A 36 -28.80 -21.61 18.67
CA TYR A 36 -28.35 -22.05 19.98
C TYR A 36 -26.87 -21.71 20.14
N HIS A 37 -26.61 -20.44 20.40
CA HIS A 37 -25.34 -19.98 20.94
C HIS A 37 -25.51 -19.77 22.44
N PRO A 38 -25.23 -20.77 23.29
CA PRO A 38 -25.21 -20.53 24.73
C PRO A 38 -24.11 -19.50 25.00
N SER A 39 -24.51 -18.29 25.35
CA SER A 39 -23.62 -17.26 25.85
C SER A 39 -23.11 -17.70 27.21
N LEU A 40 -21.99 -18.43 27.20
CA LEU A 40 -21.26 -18.75 28.42
C LEU A 40 -20.80 -17.43 29.04
N GLY A 41 -21.33 -17.13 30.22
CA GLY A 41 -20.97 -15.94 30.98
C GLY A 41 -19.46 -15.87 31.27
N PRO A 42 -18.93 -14.69 31.62
CA PRO A 42 -17.49 -14.40 31.70
C PRO A 42 -16.69 -15.22 32.73
N ALA A 43 -17.33 -16.12 33.49
CA ALA A 43 -16.70 -16.97 34.49
C ALA A 43 -16.49 -18.43 34.04
N HIS A 44 -16.97 -18.86 32.86
CA HIS A 44 -16.73 -20.22 32.38
C HIS A 44 -15.37 -20.30 31.68
N LYS A 45 -14.46 -21.14 32.18
CA LYS A 45 -13.11 -21.35 31.62
C LYS A 45 -13.20 -21.73 30.14
N GLN A 46 -12.94 -20.75 29.25
CA GLN A 46 -12.85 -20.98 27.81
C GLN A 46 -11.47 -21.54 27.47
N ARG A 47 -11.46 -22.65 26.73
CA ARG A 47 -10.25 -23.23 26.15
C ARG A 47 -9.94 -22.44 24.87
N ILE A 48 -9.04 -21.47 24.96
CA ILE A 48 -8.76 -20.55 23.83
C ILE A 48 -7.88 -21.22 22.75
N THR A 49 -7.18 -22.33 23.05
CA THR A 49 -6.45 -23.16 22.07
C THR A 49 -6.30 -24.62 22.56
N TRP A 50 -5.74 -25.50 21.71
CA TRP A 50 -5.44 -26.91 22.01
C TRP A 50 -4.23 -27.13 22.94
N GLN A 51 -3.55 -26.07 23.37
CA GLN A 51 -2.41 -26.19 24.28
C GLN A 51 -2.92 -26.32 25.72
N ALA A 52 -2.45 -27.36 26.42
CA ALA A 52 -2.64 -27.49 27.86
C ALA A 52 -1.98 -26.30 28.59
N TRP A 53 -2.43 -26.05 29.82
CA TRP A 53 -2.00 -24.94 30.67
C TRP A 53 -0.48 -24.86 30.81
N ASP A 54 0.18 -24.09 29.95
CA ASP A 54 1.56 -23.67 30.10
C ASP A 54 1.57 -22.24 30.64
N THR A 55 2.47 -21.95 31.59
CA THR A 55 2.61 -20.67 32.26
C THR A 55 3.01 -19.58 31.27
N ILE A 56 2.02 -18.92 30.66
CA ILE A 56 2.23 -17.73 29.84
C ILE A 56 2.49 -16.58 30.82
N ILE A 57 3.71 -16.06 30.85
CA ILE A 57 3.99 -14.79 31.52
C ILE A 57 3.28 -13.71 30.69
N PRO A 58 2.33 -12.94 31.26
CA PRO A 58 1.74 -11.81 30.56
C PRO A 58 2.84 -10.79 30.26
N PRO A 59 2.92 -10.22 29.04
CA PRO A 59 3.92 -9.20 28.68
C PRO A 59 3.61 -7.84 29.32
N GLN A 60 3.01 -7.80 30.51
CA GLN A 60 2.85 -6.59 31.30
C GLN A 60 4.07 -6.32 32.20
N SER A 61 5.00 -7.27 32.31
CA SER A 61 6.27 -7.10 33.04
C SER A 61 7.50 -6.97 32.13
N ALA A 62 7.35 -7.24 30.83
CA ALA A 62 8.32 -6.80 29.83
C ALA A 62 7.94 -5.38 29.45
N GLN A 63 8.69 -4.39 29.94
CA GLN A 63 8.73 -3.10 29.26
C GLN A 63 8.95 -3.41 27.77
N LEU A 64 8.03 -2.94 26.91
CA LEU A 64 8.29 -2.88 25.47
C LEU A 64 9.73 -2.40 25.30
N PRO A 65 10.61 -3.15 24.61
CA PRO A 65 11.91 -2.62 24.27
C PRO A 65 11.64 -1.32 23.53
N THR A 66 11.98 -0.20 24.17
CA THR A 66 12.17 1.04 23.44
C THR A 66 13.17 0.66 22.36
N SER A 67 12.72 0.82 21.10
CA SER A 67 13.48 0.48 19.89
C SER A 67 14.98 0.56 20.14
N GLY A 68 15.67 -0.57 19.94
CA GLY A 68 17.11 -0.67 20.16
C GLY A 68 17.83 0.58 19.65
N ASN A 69 18.62 1.18 20.56
CA ASN A 69 19.56 2.27 20.34
C ASN A 69 19.57 2.82 18.91
N THR A 70 18.63 3.72 18.61
CA THR A 70 19.04 4.87 17.82
C THR A 70 20.10 5.55 18.68
N ALA A 71 21.37 5.33 18.34
CA ALA A 71 22.41 6.24 18.79
C ALA A 71 21.83 7.65 18.62
N PRO A 72 21.83 8.52 19.64
CA PRO A 72 21.42 9.88 19.45
C PRO A 72 22.30 10.39 18.33
N SER A 73 21.69 10.68 17.17
CA SER A 73 22.37 11.36 16.10
C SER A 73 22.84 12.66 16.74
N LYS A 74 24.11 12.71 17.12
CA LYS A 74 24.76 13.94 17.53
C LYS A 74 24.63 14.87 16.34
N GLY A 75 23.80 15.89 16.51
CA GLY A 75 23.75 17.05 15.62
C GLY A 75 23.05 16.80 14.30
N ASN A 76 21.73 16.89 14.30
CA ASN A 76 21.06 17.81 13.39
C ASN A 76 19.86 18.38 14.13
N SER A 77 20.12 19.38 14.97
CA SER A 77 19.10 20.34 15.33
C SER A 77 18.59 20.95 14.03
N THR A 78 17.45 20.47 13.53
CA THR A 78 16.64 21.28 12.61
C THR A 78 16.46 22.61 13.33
N PRO A 79 16.95 23.74 12.79
CA PRO A 79 16.78 25.02 13.43
C PRO A 79 15.29 25.21 13.68
N SER A 80 14.91 25.58 14.90
CA SER A 80 13.59 26.12 15.16
C SER A 80 13.35 27.23 14.13
N GLU A 81 12.42 27.01 13.19
CA GLU A 81 12.08 28.08 12.25
C GLU A 81 11.53 29.26 13.05
N PRO A 82 11.96 30.50 12.76
CA PRO A 82 11.61 31.65 13.57
C PRO A 82 10.09 31.78 13.61
N ASN A 83 9.52 31.66 14.81
CA ASN A 83 8.09 31.69 15.15
C ASN A 83 7.28 30.38 15.04
N GLY A 84 7.90 29.23 14.73
CA GLY A 84 7.25 27.91 14.79
C GLY A 84 7.08 27.35 16.20
N PRO A 85 6.17 26.37 16.45
CA PRO A 85 6.18 25.62 17.70
C PRO A 85 7.55 24.96 17.86
N ASP A 86 7.98 24.74 19.10
CA ASP A 86 9.17 23.92 19.35
C ASP A 86 8.95 22.56 18.67
N VAL A 87 9.79 22.26 17.68
CA VAL A 87 9.71 21.08 16.80
C VAL A 87 9.61 19.79 17.63
N SER A 88 10.19 19.77 18.84
CA SER A 88 10.13 18.63 19.75
C SER A 88 8.74 18.39 20.37
N THR A 89 7.86 19.40 20.37
CA THR A 89 6.53 19.37 20.98
C THR A 89 5.38 19.51 19.97
N ALA A 90 5.69 19.73 18.69
CA ALA A 90 4.69 19.92 17.66
C ALA A 90 3.81 18.67 17.48
N TRP A 91 2.53 18.86 17.13
CA TRP A 91 1.56 17.76 17.01
C TRP A 91 1.96 16.71 15.95
N TRP A 92 2.71 17.11 14.93
CA TRP A 92 3.22 16.27 13.84
C TRP A 92 4.58 15.60 14.13
N SER A 93 5.19 15.90 15.27
CA SER A 93 6.49 15.31 15.67
C SER A 93 6.39 13.80 15.89
N LYS A 94 5.21 13.32 16.29
CA LYS A 94 4.92 11.90 16.44
C LYS A 94 4.55 11.31 15.07
N PRO A 95 5.19 10.19 14.66
CA PRO A 95 4.73 9.43 13.51
C PRO A 95 3.26 9.03 13.65
N LEU A 96 2.59 8.76 12.53
CA LEU A 96 1.26 8.16 12.55
C LEU A 96 1.27 6.87 13.36
N ASP A 97 0.18 6.64 14.10
CA ASP A 97 0.03 5.45 14.94
C ASP A 97 0.31 4.18 14.12
N PRO A 98 0.93 3.16 14.73
CA PRO A 98 1.08 1.87 14.08
C PRO A 98 -0.31 1.35 13.68
N ILE A 99 -0.41 0.79 12.47
CA ILE A 99 -1.64 0.12 11.99
C ILE A 99 -1.93 -0.98 12.98
N ASP A 100 -2.94 -0.84 13.87
CA ASP A 100 -3.30 -1.75 14.97
C ASP A 100 -2.40 -3.00 15.03
N ASP A 101 -1.12 -2.81 15.37
CA ASP A 101 -0.14 -3.88 15.55
C ASP A 101 -0.34 -4.52 16.94
N ILE A 102 -1.45 -4.13 17.57
CA ILE A 102 -1.86 -4.43 18.91
C ILE A 102 -2.26 -5.90 18.93
N HIS A 103 -1.24 -6.66 19.31
CA HIS A 103 -1.19 -8.05 19.68
C HIS A 103 -0.49 -8.95 18.67
N ALA A 104 0.70 -9.38 19.11
CA ALA A 104 1.27 -10.70 18.99
C ALA A 104 0.28 -11.88 19.26
N SER A 105 -0.98 -11.80 18.82
CA SER A 105 -1.92 -12.92 18.66
C SER A 105 -1.85 -13.50 17.25
N GLN A 106 -0.72 -13.31 16.55
CA GLN A 106 -0.51 -13.96 15.26
C GLN A 106 -0.55 -15.47 15.43
N GLN A 107 -1.30 -16.11 14.54
CA GLN A 107 -1.35 -17.55 14.39
C GLN A 107 0.08 -18.04 14.16
N LEU A 108 0.56 -18.93 15.03
CA LEU A 108 1.89 -19.51 14.91
C LEU A 108 2.02 -20.46 13.71
N ASP A 109 0.89 -20.85 13.14
CA ASP A 109 0.74 -21.82 12.06
C ASP A 109 0.37 -21.20 10.70
N ARG A 110 0.56 -19.88 10.53
CA ARG A 110 0.35 -19.18 9.25
C ARG A 110 1.61 -18.48 8.78
N TYR A 111 1.87 -18.55 7.47
CA TYR A 111 2.94 -17.80 6.82
C TYR A 111 2.50 -16.35 6.57
N ALA A 112 3.15 -15.41 7.25
CA ALA A 112 2.87 -13.98 7.14
C ALA A 112 4.13 -13.14 7.44
N PRO A 113 5.19 -13.26 6.62
CA PRO A 113 6.55 -12.76 6.93
C PRO A 113 6.66 -11.24 7.05
N LEU A 114 5.67 -10.50 6.53
CA LEU A 114 5.64 -9.03 6.65
C LEU A 114 4.97 -8.55 7.92
N LEU A 115 4.19 -9.40 8.59
CA LEU A 115 3.68 -9.08 9.91
C LEU A 115 4.81 -9.24 10.92
N PRO A 116 5.04 -8.25 11.80
CA PRO A 116 6.12 -8.37 12.75
C PRO A 116 5.74 -9.41 13.81
N HIS A 117 6.63 -10.37 14.05
CA HIS A 117 6.42 -11.45 15.00
C HIS A 117 7.50 -11.42 16.08
N MET A 118 7.12 -11.61 17.35
CA MET A 118 8.05 -11.62 18.48
C MET A 118 8.52 -13.01 18.88
N THR A 119 7.83 -14.06 18.44
CA THR A 119 8.20 -15.45 18.72
C THR A 119 9.18 -15.98 17.69
N GLY A 120 10.29 -16.54 18.17
CA GLY A 120 11.32 -17.16 17.36
C GLY A 120 10.95 -18.49 16.71
N LEU A 121 11.71 -18.84 15.68
CA LEU A 121 11.61 -20.14 15.01
C LEU A 121 12.30 -21.24 15.85
N THR A 122 11.78 -22.46 15.79
CA THR A 122 12.27 -23.59 16.60
C THR A 122 12.97 -24.67 15.76
N MET A 123 12.47 -24.90 14.54
CA MET A 123 12.99 -25.91 13.60
C MET A 123 12.81 -25.45 12.17
N ILE A 124 13.68 -25.94 11.27
CA ILE A 124 13.59 -25.75 9.83
C ILE A 124 13.73 -27.11 9.13
N ALA A 125 12.97 -27.30 8.05
CA ALA A 125 13.09 -28.43 7.15
C ALA A 125 12.89 -27.97 5.70
N VAL A 126 13.40 -28.74 4.75
CA VAL A 126 13.24 -28.53 3.31
C VAL A 126 12.59 -29.78 2.71
N ARG A 127 11.56 -29.58 1.89
CA ARG A 127 10.84 -30.68 1.24
C ARG A 127 10.53 -30.38 -0.21
N SER A 128 10.92 -31.34 -1.03
CA SER A 128 10.55 -31.42 -2.43
C SER A 128 9.23 -32.17 -2.60
N CYS A 129 8.47 -31.81 -3.63
CA CYS A 129 7.26 -32.52 -4.02
C CYS A 129 7.12 -32.58 -5.53
N LEU A 130 6.82 -33.77 -6.06
CA LEU A 130 6.53 -33.97 -7.49
C LEU A 130 5.13 -33.50 -7.89
N ILE A 131 4.26 -33.25 -6.92
CA ILE A 131 2.88 -32.80 -7.11
C ILE A 131 2.78 -31.38 -6.54
N ASP A 132 2.06 -30.49 -7.21
CA ASP A 132 1.81 -29.16 -6.68
C ASP A 132 1.16 -29.28 -5.30
N PRO A 133 1.74 -28.65 -4.25
CA PRO A 133 1.24 -28.82 -2.89
C PRO A 133 -0.10 -28.11 -2.64
N VAL A 134 -0.68 -27.43 -3.65
CA VAL A 134 -2.10 -27.03 -3.62
C VAL A 134 -3.01 -28.26 -3.64
N PHE A 135 -2.58 -29.38 -4.27
CA PHE A 135 -3.39 -30.59 -4.38
C PHE A 135 -3.09 -31.63 -3.28
N THR A 136 -2.01 -31.48 -2.52
CA THR A 136 -1.61 -32.47 -1.53
C THR A 136 -0.77 -31.88 -0.40
N THR A 137 -0.93 -32.44 0.80
CA THR A 137 -0.05 -32.21 1.95
C THR A 137 0.92 -33.36 2.18
N TYR A 138 0.91 -34.39 1.32
CA TYR A 138 1.70 -35.62 1.48
C TYR A 138 3.21 -35.36 1.56
N CYS A 139 3.69 -34.34 0.86
CA CYS A 139 5.11 -33.97 0.86
C CYS A 139 5.52 -33.06 2.03
N ASN A 140 4.58 -32.63 2.88
CA ASN A 140 4.93 -31.84 4.05
C ASN A 140 5.86 -32.66 4.98
N PRO A 141 6.75 -32.00 5.75
CA PRO A 141 7.57 -32.73 6.68
C PRO A 141 6.70 -33.45 7.72
N SER A 142 7.13 -34.65 8.12
CA SER A 142 6.38 -35.46 9.07
C SER A 142 6.21 -34.74 10.41
N SER A 143 5.09 -35.00 11.09
CA SER A 143 4.82 -34.48 12.41
C SER A 143 3.95 -35.42 13.23
N THR A 144 3.98 -35.23 14.55
CA THR A 144 3.12 -35.89 15.54
C THR A 144 2.50 -34.83 16.43
N SER A 145 1.41 -35.18 17.14
CA SER A 145 0.77 -34.28 18.12
C SER A 145 1.76 -33.75 19.16
N ASP A 146 2.70 -34.60 19.58
CA ASP A 146 3.69 -34.25 20.61
C ASP A 146 4.74 -33.27 20.07
N LEU A 147 5.17 -33.46 18.82
CA LEU A 147 6.09 -32.53 18.16
C LEU A 147 5.40 -31.18 17.91
N ASP A 148 4.15 -31.18 17.48
CA ASP A 148 3.38 -29.94 17.26
C ASP A 148 3.10 -29.20 18.57
N ALA A 149 2.79 -29.91 19.65
CA ALA A 149 2.59 -29.33 20.97
C ALA A 149 3.88 -28.70 21.53
N LYS A 150 5.04 -29.34 21.29
CA LYS A 150 6.34 -28.86 21.76
C LYS A 150 6.90 -27.74 20.88
N TYR A 151 7.11 -28.01 19.61
CA TYR A 151 7.86 -27.13 18.70
C TYR A 151 6.97 -26.22 17.86
N GLY A 152 5.66 -26.45 17.84
CA GLY A 152 4.71 -25.80 16.93
C GLY A 152 4.49 -26.62 15.66
N LYS A 153 3.41 -26.33 14.93
CA LYS A 153 3.13 -26.95 13.64
C LYS A 153 4.11 -26.47 12.57
N TRP A 154 4.26 -27.26 11.52
CA TRP A 154 4.96 -26.83 10.32
C TRP A 154 4.21 -25.73 9.59
N VAL A 155 4.93 -24.67 9.25
CA VAL A 155 4.49 -23.57 8.38
C VAL A 155 5.35 -23.61 7.13
N ARG A 156 4.70 -23.66 5.97
CA ARG A 156 5.37 -23.57 4.66
C ARG A 156 5.72 -22.12 4.37
N VAL A 157 6.98 -21.83 4.07
CA VAL A 157 7.37 -20.59 3.39
C VAL A 157 6.80 -20.69 1.97
N ASP A 158 5.75 -19.93 1.68
CA ASP A 158 4.96 -20.10 0.45
C ASP A 158 5.65 -19.45 -0.78
N ARG A 159 6.89 -19.88 -1.02
CA ARG A 159 7.76 -19.44 -2.10
C ARG A 159 8.62 -20.61 -2.55
N ASP A 160 8.29 -21.12 -3.73
CA ASP A 160 8.95 -22.27 -4.33
C ASP A 160 10.38 -21.92 -4.76
N ILE A 161 11.38 -22.55 -4.13
CA ILE A 161 12.78 -22.40 -4.52
C ILE A 161 12.96 -22.74 -6.01
N ASN A 162 12.21 -23.71 -6.51
CA ASN A 162 12.38 -24.22 -7.86
C ASN A 162 11.57 -23.44 -8.93
N LYS A 163 10.89 -22.35 -8.57
CA LYS A 163 9.89 -21.66 -9.40
C LYS A 163 10.32 -21.40 -10.86
N GLN A 164 11.58 -21.04 -11.11
CA GLN A 164 12.12 -20.81 -12.46
C GLN A 164 13.23 -21.78 -12.87
N ALA A 165 13.74 -22.56 -11.93
CA ALA A 165 14.98 -23.31 -12.09
C ALA A 165 14.82 -24.82 -11.93
N GLY A 166 13.68 -25.30 -11.44
CA GLY A 166 13.50 -26.71 -11.14
C GLY A 166 12.40 -27.42 -11.91
N VAL A 167 12.43 -28.74 -11.78
CA VAL A 167 11.51 -29.69 -12.46
C VAL A 167 10.41 -30.23 -11.54
N TRP A 168 10.50 -29.94 -10.24
CA TRP A 168 9.48 -30.20 -9.23
C TRP A 168 9.54 -29.12 -8.15
N TRP A 169 8.53 -29.03 -7.30
CA TRP A 169 8.46 -28.00 -6.27
C TRP A 169 9.41 -28.29 -5.12
N ASN A 170 10.01 -27.25 -4.53
CA ASN A 170 10.83 -27.37 -3.33
C ASN A 170 10.59 -26.20 -2.38
N PHE A 171 10.20 -26.50 -1.14
CA PHE A 171 9.79 -25.51 -0.16
C PHE A 171 10.56 -25.62 1.15
N ILE A 172 10.73 -24.48 1.80
CA ILE A 172 11.22 -24.39 3.17
C ILE A 172 10.03 -24.41 4.12
N TYR A 173 10.19 -25.11 5.23
CA TYR A 173 9.22 -25.18 6.31
C TYR A 173 9.90 -24.75 7.61
N TYR A 174 9.17 -24.02 8.44
CA TYR A 174 9.61 -23.70 9.79
C TYR A 174 8.56 -24.09 10.83
N ARG A 175 8.99 -24.27 12.08
CA ARG A 175 8.11 -24.35 13.25
C ARG A 175 8.33 -23.15 14.15
N ARG A 176 7.32 -22.82 14.94
CA ARG A 176 7.31 -21.69 15.87
C ARG A 176 6.56 -22.05 17.14
N SER A 177 7.15 -21.79 18.31
CA SER A 177 6.56 -22.08 19.62
C SER A 177 6.81 -20.96 20.61
N ARG A 178 5.84 -20.68 21.47
CA ARG A 178 5.95 -19.74 22.59
C ARG A 178 6.48 -20.39 23.87
N ARG A 179 6.77 -21.68 23.82
CA ARG A 179 7.27 -22.43 24.96
C ARG A 179 8.66 -21.96 25.35
N VAL A 180 8.85 -21.69 26.64
CA VAL A 180 10.12 -21.21 27.20
C VAL A 180 11.17 -22.32 27.34
N ASP A 181 10.76 -23.58 27.31
CA ASP A 181 11.63 -24.77 27.40
C ASP A 181 12.12 -25.26 26.03
N VAL A 182 11.81 -24.53 24.96
CA VAL A 182 12.20 -24.88 23.59
C VAL A 182 13.34 -23.99 23.12
N PRO A 183 14.41 -24.57 22.54
CA PRO A 183 15.50 -23.78 21.99
C PRO A 183 15.06 -23.05 20.71
N LEU A 184 15.51 -21.81 20.53
CA LEU A 184 15.14 -20.94 19.41
C LEU A 184 16.30 -20.73 18.45
N ILE A 185 16.00 -20.59 17.17
CA ILE A 185 16.99 -20.42 16.10
C ILE A 185 17.58 -19.01 16.16
N THR A 186 18.92 -18.91 16.08
CA THR A 186 19.65 -17.62 16.17
C THR A 186 20.43 -17.27 14.92
N ASP A 187 20.98 -18.27 14.22
CA ASP A 187 21.67 -18.07 12.95
C ASP A 187 21.33 -19.17 11.94
N ILE A 188 21.45 -18.85 10.65
CA ILE A 188 21.28 -19.77 9.52
C ILE A 188 22.45 -19.58 8.55
N ARG A 189 22.92 -20.67 7.95
CA ARG A 189 23.90 -20.70 6.85
C ARG A 189 23.46 -21.69 5.78
N ILE A 190 23.91 -21.45 4.54
CA ILE A 190 23.79 -22.38 3.42
C ILE A 190 25.17 -22.95 3.14
N ILE A 191 25.31 -24.27 3.23
CA ILE A 191 26.58 -24.98 3.05
C ILE A 191 26.45 -25.96 1.89
N ASP A 192 27.46 -26.02 1.04
CA ASP A 192 27.56 -27.03 0.00
C ASP A 192 27.83 -28.42 0.64
N GLU A 193 27.15 -29.46 0.17
CA GLU A 193 27.36 -30.83 0.63
C GLU A 193 28.82 -31.26 0.39
N GLY A 194 29.47 -31.78 1.44
CA GLY A 194 30.90 -32.12 1.46
C GLY A 194 31.84 -30.97 1.85
N ASP A 195 31.31 -29.79 2.18
CA ASP A 195 32.08 -28.65 2.70
C ASP A 195 31.67 -28.28 4.14
N GLU A 196 31.29 -29.29 4.94
CA GLU A 196 30.85 -29.08 6.33
C GLU A 196 31.96 -28.52 7.24
N GLY A 197 33.23 -28.67 6.84
CA GLY A 197 34.38 -28.05 7.52
C GLY A 197 34.42 -26.51 7.42
N SER A 198 33.61 -25.90 6.54
CA SER A 198 33.46 -24.44 6.45
C SER A 198 32.59 -23.84 7.56
N ILE A 199 31.94 -24.67 8.38
CA ILE A 199 31.16 -24.21 9.53
C ILE A 199 32.13 -23.60 10.56
N PRO A 200 31.91 -22.34 10.99
CA PRO A 200 32.81 -21.69 11.94
C PRO A 200 32.86 -22.43 13.28
N ASP A 201 34.06 -22.48 13.87
CA ASP A 201 34.23 -22.85 15.27
C ASP A 201 33.97 -21.63 16.16
N ASP A 202 32.71 -21.17 16.17
CA ASP A 202 32.24 -20.00 16.92
C ASP A 202 31.70 -20.37 18.31
N GLY A 203 31.99 -21.59 18.79
CA GLY A 203 31.48 -22.13 20.05
C GLY A 203 29.97 -22.43 20.04
N LYS A 204 29.28 -22.31 18.91
CA LYS A 204 27.86 -22.64 18.76
C LYS A 204 27.68 -24.06 18.23
N THR A 205 26.58 -24.70 18.64
CA THR A 205 26.19 -26.00 18.07
C THR A 205 25.35 -25.80 16.82
N TRP A 206 25.96 -26.04 15.66
CA TRP A 206 25.29 -26.03 14.36
C TRP A 206 24.53 -27.34 14.12
N LYS A 207 23.27 -27.23 13.68
CA LYS A 207 22.40 -28.36 13.33
C LYS A 207 22.04 -28.29 11.86
N GLN A 208 22.16 -29.40 11.17
CA GLN A 208 21.70 -29.52 9.79
C GLN A 208 20.17 -29.63 9.77
N ALA A 209 19.52 -28.81 8.95
CA ALA A 209 18.11 -28.99 8.64
C ALA A 209 17.90 -30.21 7.73
N GLU A 210 16.71 -30.78 7.80
CA GLU A 210 16.35 -31.90 6.94
C GLU A 210 16.14 -31.44 5.49
N GLY A 211 16.54 -32.25 4.50
CA GLY A 211 16.34 -31.97 3.08
C GLY A 211 17.52 -31.26 2.39
N VAL A 212 17.31 -30.91 1.12
CA VAL A 212 18.31 -30.29 0.23
C VAL A 212 17.67 -29.09 -0.47
N LEU A 213 18.30 -27.92 -0.39
CA LEU A 213 17.78 -26.66 -0.95
C LEU A 213 17.77 -26.67 -2.48
N THR A 214 18.73 -27.36 -3.10
CA THR A 214 18.92 -27.40 -4.55
C THR A 214 18.31 -28.63 -5.21
N ASP A 215 17.54 -29.43 -4.47
CA ASP A 215 16.89 -30.61 -5.02
C ASP A 215 15.87 -30.19 -6.09
N GLY A 216 15.91 -30.86 -7.24
CA GLY A 216 15.06 -30.54 -8.38
C GLY A 216 15.53 -29.41 -9.29
N ILE A 217 16.62 -28.69 -8.97
CA ILE A 217 17.18 -27.66 -9.85
C ILE A 217 17.81 -28.29 -11.09
N TYR A 218 17.50 -27.74 -12.27
CA TYR A 218 18.00 -28.21 -13.56
C TYR A 218 18.64 -27.10 -14.42
N PRO A 219 19.76 -27.39 -15.11
CA PRO A 219 20.70 -28.48 -14.89
C PRO A 219 21.21 -28.59 -13.45
N ARG A 220 21.51 -29.84 -13.06
CA ARG A 220 21.89 -30.20 -11.69
C ARG A 220 23.08 -29.36 -11.21
N VAL A 221 22.94 -28.80 -10.01
CA VAL A 221 23.99 -28.07 -9.30
C VAL A 221 24.47 -28.88 -8.10
N LYS A 222 25.58 -28.45 -7.47
CA LYS A 222 26.04 -29.06 -6.22
C LYS A 222 24.94 -28.95 -5.16
N ASN A 223 24.76 -30.04 -4.40
CA ASN A 223 23.75 -30.07 -3.35
C ASN A 223 24.09 -29.05 -2.27
N ARG A 224 23.10 -28.24 -1.86
CA ARG A 224 23.23 -27.29 -0.74
C ARG A 224 22.26 -27.64 0.37
N ARG A 225 22.72 -27.54 1.61
CA ARG A 225 21.96 -27.84 2.81
C ARG A 225 21.92 -26.63 3.74
N LEU A 226 20.82 -26.52 4.47
CA LEU A 226 20.62 -25.46 5.45
C LEU A 226 21.14 -25.92 6.81
N TRP A 227 21.93 -25.07 7.46
CA TRP A 227 22.41 -25.28 8.82
C TRP A 227 21.95 -24.12 9.69
N TYR A 228 21.60 -24.41 10.95
CA TYR A 228 21.17 -23.39 11.89
C TYR A 228 21.68 -23.66 13.30
N THR A 229 21.89 -22.60 14.06
CA THR A 229 22.23 -22.65 15.49
C THR A 229 20.98 -22.41 16.31
N VAL A 230 20.95 -22.95 17.52
CA VAL A 230 19.90 -22.66 18.49
C VAL A 230 20.48 -22.15 19.80
N GLN A 231 19.85 -21.16 20.39
CA GLN A 231 20.16 -20.74 21.76
C GLN A 231 19.55 -21.69 22.79
N LYS A 232 20.06 -21.62 24.02
CA LYS A 232 19.47 -22.35 25.15
C LYS A 232 18.01 -21.90 25.36
N PRO A 233 17.13 -22.79 25.85
CA PRO A 233 15.76 -22.43 26.17
C PRO A 233 15.67 -21.25 27.14
N TYR A 234 14.67 -20.39 26.96
CA TYR A 234 14.45 -19.17 27.75
C TYR A 234 14.34 -19.42 29.26
N ALA A 235 13.89 -20.63 29.66
CA ALA A 235 13.89 -21.06 31.06
C ALA A 235 15.28 -20.97 31.75
N ASN A 236 16.35 -20.98 30.95
CA ASN A 236 17.74 -20.91 31.41
C ASN A 236 18.48 -19.65 30.90
N ALA A 237 17.75 -18.69 30.31
CA ALA A 237 18.34 -17.49 29.74
C ALA A 237 18.48 -16.39 30.80
N THR A 238 19.65 -15.73 30.88
CA THR A 238 19.84 -14.59 31.79
C THR A 238 19.03 -13.38 31.34
N GLN A 239 18.58 -12.55 32.28
CA GLN A 239 17.83 -11.32 32.00
C GLN A 239 18.66 -10.41 31.07
N GLY A 240 18.30 -10.36 29.79
CA GLY A 240 19.05 -9.65 28.74
C GLY A 240 19.64 -10.53 27.63
N GLU A 241 19.52 -11.86 27.67
CA GLU A 241 19.80 -12.68 26.47
C GLU A 241 18.69 -12.44 25.42
N GLU A 242 19.13 -11.87 24.30
CA GLU A 242 18.39 -10.90 23.50
C GLU A 242 17.36 -11.56 22.58
N LEU A 243 16.06 -11.32 22.81
CA LEU A 243 15.01 -11.60 21.83
C LEU A 243 15.31 -10.99 20.45
N ASP A 244 16.18 -9.97 20.41
CA ASP A 244 16.66 -9.29 19.21
C ASP A 244 17.58 -10.14 18.33
N GLN A 245 18.22 -11.19 18.88
CA GLN A 245 19.11 -12.08 18.11
C GLN A 245 18.41 -13.30 17.53
N VAL A 246 17.21 -13.60 18.01
CA VAL A 246 16.43 -14.75 17.57
C VAL A 246 15.85 -14.50 16.19
N ILE A 247 15.93 -15.48 15.29
CA ILE A 247 15.28 -15.42 14.00
C ILE A 247 13.77 -15.59 14.19
N THR A 248 13.02 -14.57 13.81
CA THR A 248 11.56 -14.51 13.94
C THR A 248 10.88 -14.85 12.62
N GLU A 249 11.45 -14.43 11.48
CA GLU A 249 10.89 -14.68 10.15
C GLU A 249 11.93 -15.19 9.16
N LEU A 250 11.44 -15.98 8.19
CA LEU A 250 12.21 -16.59 7.11
C LEU A 250 11.47 -16.40 5.78
N ASP A 251 12.17 -16.00 4.72
CA ASP A 251 11.59 -15.79 3.40
C ASP A 251 12.60 -16.11 2.28
N VAL A 252 12.11 -16.29 1.05
CA VAL A 252 12.92 -16.55 -0.15
C VAL A 252 12.91 -15.31 -1.05
N LEU A 253 14.11 -14.82 -1.35
CA LEU A 253 14.31 -13.69 -2.25
C LEU A 253 14.64 -14.20 -3.66
N TYR A 254 13.87 -13.72 -4.64
CA TYR A 254 14.14 -13.91 -6.06
C TYR A 254 14.80 -12.66 -6.63
N GLY A 255 15.97 -12.82 -7.25
CA GLY A 255 16.80 -11.73 -7.77
C GLY A 255 17.87 -11.25 -6.78
N ASP A 256 18.67 -10.30 -7.23
CA ASP A 256 19.79 -9.71 -6.48
C ASP A 256 19.42 -8.40 -5.76
N ASP A 257 18.15 -7.98 -5.88
CA ASP A 257 17.63 -6.74 -5.29
C ASP A 257 17.47 -6.84 -3.78
N GLU A 258 17.52 -5.70 -3.09
CA GLU A 258 17.38 -5.64 -1.63
C GLU A 258 16.11 -6.35 -1.14
N PRO A 259 16.19 -7.12 -0.04
CA PRO A 259 15.01 -7.77 0.51
C PRO A 259 14.07 -6.75 1.18
N PHE A 260 12.85 -7.20 1.51
CA PHE A 260 11.90 -6.39 2.28
C PHE A 260 12.50 -5.83 3.57
N TRP A 261 11.94 -4.71 4.04
CA TRP A 261 12.36 -4.06 5.27
C TRP A 261 12.58 -5.04 6.45
N GLY A 262 13.73 -4.91 7.11
CA GLY A 262 14.13 -5.74 8.26
C GLY A 262 14.67 -7.13 7.91
N PHE A 263 14.51 -7.60 6.67
CA PHE A 263 15.14 -8.85 6.23
C PHE A 263 16.61 -8.63 5.87
N LYS A 264 17.44 -9.63 6.17
CA LYS A 264 18.84 -9.70 5.79
C LYS A 264 19.11 -11.00 5.06
N ARG A 265 19.95 -10.94 4.01
CA ARG A 265 20.39 -12.14 3.29
C ARG A 265 21.19 -13.04 4.22
N VAL A 266 20.87 -14.32 4.18
CA VAL A 266 21.67 -15.38 4.78
C VAL A 266 22.95 -15.55 3.97
N GLU A 267 24.05 -15.89 4.65
CA GLU A 267 25.32 -16.17 4.00
C GLU A 267 25.20 -17.39 3.07
N GLY A 268 25.64 -17.22 1.82
CA GLY A 268 25.48 -18.19 0.74
C GLY A 268 24.26 -17.90 -0.16
N VAL A 269 24.27 -18.49 -1.35
CA VAL A 269 23.19 -18.35 -2.34
C VAL A 269 22.60 -19.73 -2.58
N ILE A 270 21.27 -19.86 -2.63
CA ILE A 270 20.62 -21.15 -2.93
C ILE A 270 20.93 -21.54 -4.37
N TYR A 271 20.70 -20.61 -5.30
CA TYR A 271 20.97 -20.79 -6.72
C TYR A 271 21.45 -19.48 -7.35
N PRO A 272 22.60 -19.45 -8.05
CA PRO A 272 23.17 -18.22 -8.58
C PRO A 272 22.42 -17.64 -9.80
N GLY A 273 21.38 -18.32 -10.29
CA GLY A 273 20.65 -17.89 -11.47
C GLY A 273 21.32 -18.33 -12.78
N ARG A 274 20.63 -18.08 -13.89
CA ARG A 274 21.11 -18.22 -15.27
C ARG A 274 20.62 -17.01 -16.08
N PRO A 275 21.53 -16.23 -16.68
CA PRO A 275 21.15 -15.08 -17.50
C PRO A 275 20.07 -15.43 -18.53
N GLY A 276 19.00 -14.65 -18.55
CA GLY A 276 17.87 -14.83 -19.47
C GLY A 276 16.97 -16.05 -19.21
N LYS A 277 17.24 -16.87 -18.19
CA LYS A 277 16.45 -18.07 -17.89
C LYS A 277 15.86 -18.07 -16.48
N ALA A 278 16.69 -17.88 -15.46
CA ALA A 278 16.28 -17.98 -14.06
C ALA A 278 17.02 -16.94 -13.22
N VAL A 279 16.31 -16.30 -12.31
CA VAL A 279 16.92 -15.36 -11.37
C VAL A 279 17.70 -16.07 -10.27
N PRO A 280 18.70 -15.41 -9.67
CA PRO A 280 19.31 -15.90 -8.44
C PRO A 280 18.27 -16.03 -7.32
N ILE A 281 18.49 -17.00 -6.45
CA ILE A 281 17.60 -17.35 -5.35
C ILE A 281 18.43 -17.34 -4.06
N SER A 282 18.01 -16.51 -3.11
CA SER A 282 18.67 -16.35 -1.81
C SER A 282 17.68 -16.57 -0.68
N LEU A 283 18.19 -16.98 0.48
CA LEU A 283 17.42 -17.07 1.72
C LEU A 283 17.56 -15.75 2.49
N VAL A 284 16.47 -15.26 3.07
CA VAL A 284 16.50 -14.03 3.88
C VAL A 284 15.80 -14.26 5.23
N THR A 285 16.30 -13.59 6.26
CA THR A 285 15.81 -13.74 7.64
C THR A 285 15.58 -12.39 8.30
N ARG A 286 14.65 -12.34 9.24
CA ARG A 286 14.48 -11.22 10.17
C ARG A 286 14.84 -11.70 11.57
N LYS A 287 15.63 -10.90 12.29
CA LYS A 287 15.96 -11.13 13.70
C LYS A 287 15.18 -10.16 14.58
N GLY A 288 14.63 -10.67 15.68
CA GLY A 288 13.86 -9.89 16.64
C GLY A 288 12.61 -9.24 16.04
N TYR A 289 12.19 -8.16 16.70
CA TYR A 289 11.07 -7.32 16.26
C TYR A 289 11.61 -6.04 15.63
N THR A 290 11.30 -5.79 14.36
CA THR A 290 11.65 -4.54 13.67
C THR A 290 10.41 -3.97 13.00
N ALA A 291 9.74 -3.03 13.67
CA ALA A 291 8.63 -2.30 13.08
C ALA A 291 9.11 -1.42 11.91
N PRO A 292 8.40 -1.40 10.78
CA PRO A 292 8.59 -0.40 9.73
C PRO A 292 8.37 1.02 10.29
N PRO A 293 9.26 1.99 10.05
CA PRO A 293 9.04 3.35 10.49
C PRO A 293 7.83 3.96 9.76
N ARG A 294 6.99 4.69 10.50
CA ARG A 294 5.78 5.34 9.98
C ARG A 294 6.08 6.78 9.54
N PRO A 295 5.36 7.31 8.54
CA PRO A 295 5.52 8.70 8.15
C PRO A 295 4.95 9.62 9.23
N GLN A 296 5.48 10.84 9.30
CA GLN A 296 4.81 11.90 10.03
C GLN A 296 3.48 12.25 9.35
N PRO A 297 2.47 12.71 10.11
CA PRO A 297 1.25 13.24 9.52
C PRO A 297 1.56 14.35 8.51
N PRO A 298 0.97 14.31 7.30
CA PRO A 298 1.18 15.36 6.29
C PRO A 298 0.82 16.75 6.81
N HIS A 299 1.77 17.68 6.71
CA HIS A 299 1.61 19.04 7.19
C HIS A 299 2.37 20.02 6.29
N PHE A 300 1.88 21.26 6.21
CA PHE A 300 2.58 22.36 5.54
C PHE A 300 3.82 22.77 6.34
N HIS A 301 4.82 23.27 5.64
CA HIS A 301 5.94 24.01 6.25
C HIS A 301 5.44 25.31 6.90
N ALA A 302 6.23 25.90 7.81
CA ALA A 302 5.83 27.13 8.47
C ALA A 302 5.67 28.29 7.48
N ASN A 303 6.38 28.27 6.36
CA ASN A 303 6.23 29.24 5.25
C ASN A 303 4.97 29.01 4.38
N GLY A 304 4.15 28.00 4.69
CA GLY A 304 2.93 27.66 3.97
C GLY A 304 3.16 26.93 2.64
N THR A 305 4.31 26.31 2.44
CA THR A 305 4.61 25.47 1.27
C THR A 305 4.42 23.98 1.56
N TYR A 306 4.12 23.22 0.51
CA TYR A 306 4.07 21.76 0.48
C TYR A 306 4.31 21.27 -0.94
N LYS A 307 5.19 20.29 -1.14
CA LYS A 307 5.59 19.79 -2.45
C LYS A 307 5.25 18.32 -2.63
N ILE A 308 4.53 18.00 -3.71
CA ILE A 308 4.18 16.63 -4.11
C ILE A 308 4.92 16.29 -5.39
N MET A 309 5.61 15.16 -5.42
CA MET A 309 6.18 14.57 -6.64
C MET A 309 5.34 13.38 -7.07
N GLN A 310 4.77 13.44 -8.27
CA GLN A 310 4.08 12.33 -8.91
C GLN A 310 5.06 11.51 -9.73
N ILE A 311 5.05 10.19 -9.51
CA ILE A 311 5.81 9.20 -10.27
C ILE A 311 4.78 8.26 -10.92
N ALA A 312 4.78 8.19 -12.24
CA ALA A 312 3.84 7.36 -12.99
C ALA A 312 4.58 6.24 -13.74
N ASP A 313 3.93 5.08 -13.82
CA ASP A 313 4.25 4.02 -14.79
C ASP A 313 5.71 3.51 -14.69
N LEU A 314 6.11 3.01 -13.51
CA LEU A 314 7.45 2.46 -13.31
C LEU A 314 7.69 1.15 -14.07
N HIS A 315 6.68 0.28 -14.13
CA HIS A 315 6.74 -1.03 -14.80
C HIS A 315 7.97 -1.86 -14.40
N TYR A 316 8.20 -2.03 -13.10
CA TYR A 316 9.27 -2.90 -12.63
C TYR A 316 8.88 -4.37 -12.73
N SER A 317 9.89 -5.20 -12.95
CA SER A 317 9.77 -6.65 -13.06
C SER A 317 10.56 -7.32 -11.93
N VAL A 318 10.45 -8.64 -11.78
CA VAL A 318 11.31 -9.36 -10.83
C VAL A 318 12.79 -9.13 -11.19
N THR A 319 13.13 -9.18 -12.48
CA THR A 319 14.47 -8.83 -12.98
C THR A 319 14.63 -7.32 -13.18
N HIS A 320 15.86 -6.88 -13.48
CA HIS A 320 16.13 -5.48 -13.85
C HIS A 320 15.48 -5.07 -15.18
N GLY A 321 15.12 -6.04 -16.03
CA GLY A 321 14.47 -5.78 -17.31
C GLY A 321 15.38 -5.06 -18.32
N GLN A 322 14.86 -4.85 -19.53
CA GLN A 322 15.52 -4.05 -20.55
C GLN A 322 14.90 -2.66 -20.58
N CYS A 323 15.70 -1.67 -20.95
CA CYS A 323 15.18 -0.35 -21.23
C CYS A 323 14.28 -0.38 -22.48
N ARG A 324 13.16 0.34 -22.41
CA ARG A 324 12.18 0.47 -23.48
C ARG A 324 12.19 1.88 -24.03
N ASP A 325 12.01 1.98 -25.34
CA ASP A 325 11.70 3.23 -26.04
C ASP A 325 12.66 4.39 -25.72
N THR A 326 13.96 4.10 -25.64
CA THR A 326 15.02 5.08 -25.33
C THR A 326 16.28 4.80 -26.12
N ASP A 327 17.02 5.87 -26.42
CA ASP A 327 18.35 5.81 -27.05
C ASP A 327 19.49 5.71 -26.03
N LEU A 328 19.18 5.72 -24.73
CA LEU A 328 20.17 5.64 -23.65
C LEU A 328 21.00 4.34 -23.78
N LYS A 329 22.32 4.48 -23.89
CA LYS A 329 23.28 3.36 -23.93
C LYS A 329 24.57 3.71 -23.16
N PRO A 330 25.07 2.83 -22.27
CA PRO A 330 24.42 1.61 -21.77
C PRO A 330 23.18 1.95 -20.93
N CYS A 331 22.20 1.05 -20.90
CA CYS A 331 20.97 1.24 -20.12
C CYS A 331 20.52 -0.09 -19.51
N ASP A 332 20.20 -0.03 -18.22
CA ASP A 332 19.60 -1.13 -17.46
C ASP A 332 18.23 -0.67 -16.94
N GLY A 333 17.18 -1.45 -17.21
CA GLY A 333 15.80 -0.99 -17.02
C GLY A 333 15.51 -0.51 -15.61
N PHE A 334 16.00 -1.23 -14.60
CA PHE A 334 15.80 -0.89 -13.19
C PHE A 334 16.83 0.12 -12.70
N ASN A 335 18.14 -0.14 -12.86
CA ASN A 335 19.17 0.72 -12.27
C ASN A 335 19.20 2.11 -12.91
N SER A 336 19.05 2.21 -14.23
CA SER A 336 18.98 3.51 -14.91
C SER A 336 17.74 4.31 -14.47
N SER A 337 16.61 3.62 -14.21
CA SER A 337 15.39 4.25 -13.70
C SER A 337 15.53 4.72 -12.25
N GLN A 338 16.14 3.89 -11.39
CA GLN A 338 16.42 4.28 -10.00
C GLN A 338 17.40 5.45 -9.94
N ALA A 339 18.37 5.54 -10.85
CA ALA A 339 19.32 6.65 -10.91
C ALA A 339 18.65 7.99 -11.23
N ILE A 340 17.77 8.04 -12.25
CA ILE A 340 17.04 9.28 -12.58
C ILE A 340 16.03 9.65 -11.48
N LEU A 341 15.41 8.65 -10.86
CA LEU A 341 14.50 8.86 -9.73
C LEU A 341 15.25 9.43 -8.52
N ALA A 342 16.39 8.85 -8.16
CA ALA A 342 17.25 9.33 -7.09
C ALA A 342 17.65 10.80 -7.31
N ALA A 343 18.16 11.13 -8.51
CA ALA A 343 18.54 12.49 -8.87
C ALA A 343 17.37 13.48 -8.80
N ALA A 344 16.18 13.08 -9.25
CA ALA A 344 14.99 13.91 -9.19
C ALA A 344 14.52 14.15 -7.74
N LEU A 345 14.53 13.11 -6.90
CA LEU A 345 14.18 13.23 -5.48
C LEU A 345 15.16 14.15 -4.73
N ASP A 346 16.46 14.05 -5.03
CA ASP A 346 17.50 14.90 -4.41
C ASP A 346 17.38 16.37 -4.85
N ALA A 347 17.06 16.61 -6.12
CA ALA A 347 16.89 17.96 -6.64
C ALA A 347 15.58 18.62 -6.13
N GLU A 348 14.48 17.85 -6.12
CA GLU A 348 13.16 18.41 -5.83
C GLU A 348 12.83 18.43 -4.34
N ARG A 349 13.35 17.50 -3.55
CA ARG A 349 13.08 17.34 -2.11
C ARG A 349 11.57 17.44 -1.79
N PRO A 350 10.74 16.54 -2.34
CA PRO A 350 9.30 16.57 -2.11
C PRO A 350 8.94 16.19 -0.66
N ASP A 351 7.84 16.74 -0.17
CA ASP A 351 7.24 16.39 1.13
C ASP A 351 6.40 15.11 1.05
N LEU A 352 5.89 14.81 -0.15
CA LEU A 352 5.13 13.60 -0.45
C LEU A 352 5.45 13.10 -1.85
N VAL A 353 5.60 11.78 -1.99
CA VAL A 353 5.62 11.11 -3.29
C VAL A 353 4.31 10.37 -3.53
N VAL A 354 3.72 10.53 -4.73
CA VAL A 354 2.55 9.78 -5.17
C VAL A 354 2.91 8.91 -6.36
N PHE A 355 2.84 7.59 -6.17
CA PHE A 355 2.97 6.60 -7.23
C PHE A 355 1.61 6.39 -7.92
N SER A 356 1.45 6.88 -9.15
CA SER A 356 0.14 6.99 -9.83
C SER A 356 -0.22 5.79 -10.72
N GLY A 357 0.02 4.58 -10.23
CA GLY A 357 -0.29 3.30 -10.90
C GLY A 357 0.82 2.72 -11.79
N ASP A 358 0.67 1.43 -12.08
CA ASP A 358 1.57 0.58 -12.87
C ASP A 358 3.00 0.53 -12.33
N GLN A 359 3.11 0.20 -11.04
CA GLN A 359 4.43 -0.01 -10.43
C GLN A 359 5.03 -1.34 -10.82
N LEU A 360 4.17 -2.36 -11.00
CA LEU A 360 4.52 -3.66 -11.53
C LEU A 360 4.27 -3.67 -13.03
N ASN A 361 5.21 -4.21 -13.81
CA ASN A 361 5.02 -4.35 -15.26
C ASN A 361 3.93 -5.38 -15.62
N GLY A 362 3.63 -6.30 -14.70
CA GLY A 362 2.77 -7.43 -15.01
C GLY A 362 3.34 -8.30 -16.13
N GLN A 363 2.48 -8.70 -17.07
CA GLN A 363 2.87 -9.34 -18.34
C GLN A 363 3.87 -10.49 -18.19
N ARG A 364 3.68 -11.35 -17.19
CA ARG A 364 4.57 -12.49 -16.86
C ARG A 364 5.98 -12.14 -16.40
N THR A 365 6.36 -10.86 -16.39
CA THR A 365 7.67 -10.40 -15.90
C THR A 365 7.63 -10.03 -14.41
N SER A 366 6.44 -9.68 -13.91
CA SER A 366 6.11 -9.54 -12.49
C SER A 366 5.42 -10.81 -11.98
N TRP A 367 5.97 -11.98 -12.34
CA TRP A 367 5.49 -13.28 -11.86
C TRP A 367 5.68 -13.46 -10.35
N ASP A 368 6.57 -12.62 -9.77
CA ASP A 368 6.92 -12.37 -8.38
C ASP A 368 6.45 -11.02 -7.81
N SER A 369 5.18 -10.81 -7.44
CA SER A 369 4.71 -9.47 -7.01
C SER A 369 5.49 -8.96 -5.80
N ARG A 370 5.75 -9.83 -4.81
CA ARG A 370 6.47 -9.47 -3.59
C ARG A 370 7.88 -8.98 -3.90
N SER A 371 8.61 -9.64 -4.81
CA SER A 371 9.93 -9.20 -5.23
C SER A 371 9.94 -7.78 -5.83
N VAL A 372 8.88 -7.38 -6.54
CA VAL A 372 8.77 -6.02 -7.09
C VAL A 372 8.38 -5.00 -6.03
N LEU A 373 7.43 -5.35 -5.16
CA LEU A 373 6.98 -4.51 -4.04
C LEU A 373 8.11 -4.17 -3.07
N ALA A 374 9.10 -5.06 -2.90
CA ALA A 374 10.26 -4.82 -2.07
C ALA A 374 11.16 -3.67 -2.56
N LYS A 375 11.15 -3.37 -3.88
CA LYS A 375 12.16 -2.50 -4.49
C LYS A 375 11.64 -1.22 -5.13
N PHE A 376 10.39 -1.16 -5.60
CA PHE A 376 9.94 0.01 -6.38
C PHE A 376 9.99 1.33 -5.58
N ALA A 377 9.70 1.26 -4.28
CA ALA A 377 9.73 2.39 -3.36
C ALA A 377 11.10 2.60 -2.67
N SER A 378 12.16 1.89 -3.09
CA SER A 378 13.42 1.90 -2.33
C SER A 378 14.04 3.29 -2.22
N GLU A 379 14.01 4.10 -3.29
CA GLU A 379 14.61 5.45 -3.29
C GLU A 379 13.89 6.45 -2.37
N VAL A 380 12.57 6.32 -2.21
CA VAL A 380 11.80 7.18 -1.30
C VAL A 380 11.97 6.71 0.15
N ILE A 381 12.07 5.41 0.38
CA ILE A 381 12.31 4.82 1.70
C ILE A 381 13.70 5.22 2.22
N LYS A 382 14.75 5.13 1.38
CA LYS A 382 16.12 5.55 1.73
C LYS A 382 16.17 7.01 2.18
N ARG A 383 15.38 7.87 1.54
CA ARG A 383 15.29 9.31 1.84
C ARG A 383 14.28 9.65 2.93
N LYS A 384 13.58 8.67 3.48
CA LYS A 384 12.55 8.84 4.52
C LYS A 384 11.42 9.78 4.07
N ILE A 385 11.13 9.80 2.77
CA ILE A 385 10.08 10.64 2.20
C ILE A 385 8.75 9.89 2.36
N PRO A 386 7.72 10.49 2.99
CA PRO A 386 6.37 9.96 2.98
C PRO A 386 5.90 9.69 1.55
N TRP A 387 5.26 8.55 1.34
CA TRP A 387 4.76 8.20 0.01
C TRP A 387 3.44 7.45 0.08
N THR A 388 2.73 7.47 -1.05
CA THR A 388 1.52 6.67 -1.22
C THR A 388 1.38 6.21 -2.67
N ALA A 389 0.48 5.26 -2.90
CA ALA A 389 0.26 4.68 -4.23
C ALA A 389 -1.22 4.48 -4.55
N VAL A 390 -1.54 4.57 -5.84
CA VAL A 390 -2.77 4.03 -6.43
C VAL A 390 -2.39 2.90 -7.39
N PHE A 391 -3.31 1.96 -7.62
CA PHE A 391 -3.08 0.87 -8.57
C PHE A 391 -3.36 1.31 -10.01
N GLY A 392 -2.60 0.73 -10.93
CA GLY A 392 -2.89 0.73 -12.35
C GLY A 392 -3.39 -0.61 -12.86
N ASN A 393 -3.57 -0.74 -14.18
CA ASN A 393 -4.08 -1.96 -14.79
C ASN A 393 -3.05 -3.10 -14.80
N HIS A 394 -1.76 -2.80 -14.94
CA HIS A 394 -0.71 -3.82 -14.92
C HIS A 394 -0.51 -4.44 -13.53
N ASP A 395 -0.79 -3.70 -12.46
CA ASP A 395 -0.69 -4.18 -11.08
C ASP A 395 -1.67 -5.34 -10.78
N SER A 396 -2.67 -5.59 -11.65
CA SER A 396 -3.60 -6.74 -11.56
C SER A 396 -3.24 -7.93 -12.45
N THR A 397 -2.14 -7.86 -13.20
CA THR A 397 -1.71 -8.90 -14.14
C THR A 397 -0.50 -9.69 -13.61
N THR A 398 -0.56 -10.00 -12.33
CA THR A 398 0.53 -10.59 -11.52
C THR A 398 0.03 -11.83 -10.77
N ASP A 399 0.87 -12.41 -9.91
CA ASP A 399 0.53 -13.54 -9.03
C ASP A 399 -0.24 -13.13 -7.76
N MET A 400 -0.47 -11.82 -7.54
CA MET A 400 -1.08 -11.29 -6.31
C MET A 400 -2.25 -10.35 -6.63
N ASP A 401 -3.38 -10.53 -5.95
CA ASP A 401 -4.50 -9.60 -6.07
C ASP A 401 -4.23 -8.25 -5.38
N ARG A 402 -5.00 -7.22 -5.75
CA ARG A 402 -4.85 -5.85 -5.22
C ARG A 402 -5.03 -5.75 -3.71
N LYS A 403 -5.87 -6.59 -3.10
CA LYS A 403 -6.13 -6.54 -1.66
C LYS A 403 -4.88 -6.98 -0.90
N HIS A 404 -4.33 -8.13 -1.26
CA HIS A 404 -3.08 -8.62 -0.69
C HIS A 404 -1.91 -7.69 -1.04
N MET A 405 -1.89 -7.12 -2.24
CA MET A 405 -0.87 -6.14 -2.61
C MET A 405 -0.94 -4.89 -1.73
N MET A 406 -2.13 -4.36 -1.49
CA MET A 406 -2.32 -3.22 -0.58
C MET A 406 -1.84 -3.54 0.83
N GLU A 407 -2.17 -4.72 1.37
CA GLU A 407 -1.66 -5.18 2.66
C GLU A 407 -0.13 -5.11 2.75
N HIS A 408 0.59 -5.35 1.65
CA HIS A 408 2.05 -5.18 1.61
C HIS A 408 2.44 -3.70 1.60
N LEU A 409 1.78 -2.89 0.75
CA LEU A 409 2.06 -1.46 0.59
C LEU A 409 1.90 -0.69 1.91
N GLN A 410 0.86 -0.96 2.71
CA GLN A 410 0.64 -0.24 3.97
C GLN A 410 1.75 -0.47 5.00
N ARG A 411 2.44 -1.62 4.90
CA ARG A 411 3.46 -2.09 5.84
C ARG A 411 4.87 -1.70 5.44
N LEU A 412 5.03 -1.04 4.29
CA LEU A 412 6.32 -0.52 3.91
C LEU A 412 6.64 0.77 4.69
N PRO A 413 7.94 1.02 4.96
CA PRO A 413 8.39 2.24 5.60
C PRO A 413 7.83 3.51 4.94
N TYR A 414 7.36 4.46 5.76
CA TYR A 414 6.85 5.77 5.33
C TYR A 414 5.63 5.76 4.40
N SER A 415 4.94 4.61 4.27
CA SER A 415 3.74 4.47 3.46
C SER A 415 2.50 5.08 4.13
N LEU A 416 1.73 5.84 3.35
CA LEU A 416 0.40 6.37 3.66
C LEU A 416 -0.72 5.58 2.97
N ALA A 417 -0.41 4.44 2.34
CA ALA A 417 -1.38 3.70 1.54
C ALA A 417 -2.51 3.09 2.39
N GLU A 418 -3.73 3.43 1.99
CA GLU A 418 -5.05 3.02 2.50
C GLU A 418 -5.72 1.85 1.74
N PRO A 419 -6.28 0.74 2.28
CA PRO A 419 -7.18 -0.10 1.48
C PRO A 419 -8.49 0.60 1.16
N GLY A 420 -8.90 1.53 2.02
CA GLY A 420 -10.22 2.14 1.95
C GLY A 420 -11.33 1.21 2.43
N PRO A 421 -12.60 1.64 2.32
CA PRO A 421 -13.74 0.84 2.72
C PRO A 421 -13.91 -0.38 1.79
N SER A 422 -14.17 -1.55 2.38
CA SER A 422 -14.24 -2.84 1.66
C SER A 422 -15.50 -3.01 0.79
N ASP A 423 -16.50 -2.16 0.96
CA ASP A 423 -17.76 -2.14 0.22
C ASP A 423 -17.73 -1.24 -1.02
N ILE A 424 -16.61 -0.54 -1.25
CA ILE A 424 -16.41 0.31 -2.42
C ILE A 424 -15.65 -0.45 -3.51
N HIS A 425 -15.94 -0.13 -4.78
CA HIS A 425 -15.27 -0.79 -5.90
C HIS A 425 -13.76 -0.50 -5.91
N GLY A 426 -12.96 -1.55 -6.13
CA GLY A 426 -11.50 -1.47 -6.12
C GLY A 426 -10.88 -1.48 -4.71
N VAL A 427 -9.57 -1.33 -4.64
CA VAL A 427 -8.79 -1.27 -3.39
C VAL A 427 -7.87 -0.05 -3.47
N GLY A 428 -7.82 0.78 -2.43
CA GLY A 428 -7.06 2.03 -2.50
C GLY A 428 -7.91 3.28 -2.64
N ASN A 429 -9.15 3.26 -2.14
CA ASN A 429 -10.02 4.44 -2.08
C ASN A 429 -9.88 5.12 -0.71
N TYR A 430 -9.05 6.15 -0.59
CA TYR A 430 -8.76 6.81 0.70
C TYR A 430 -8.47 8.30 0.54
N VAL A 431 -8.45 9.02 1.66
CA VAL A 431 -8.28 10.48 1.73
C VAL A 431 -7.12 10.81 2.65
N VAL A 432 -6.22 11.67 2.20
CA VAL A 432 -5.13 12.22 3.02
C VAL A 432 -5.27 13.73 3.10
N GLN A 433 -5.32 14.28 4.31
CA GLN A 433 -5.36 15.71 4.54
C GLN A 433 -3.99 16.24 4.94
N VAL A 434 -3.53 17.30 4.26
CA VAL A 434 -2.35 18.05 4.67
C VAL A 434 -2.80 19.19 5.57
N LYS A 435 -2.26 19.23 6.79
CA LYS A 435 -2.72 20.12 7.85
C LYS A 435 -1.80 21.33 8.03
N SER A 436 -2.29 22.35 8.71
CA SER A 436 -1.52 23.53 9.08
C SER A 436 -0.39 23.18 10.05
N TYR A 437 0.69 23.94 9.94
CA TYR A 437 1.91 23.75 10.73
C TYR A 437 1.71 24.03 12.24
N ASP A 438 0.74 24.87 12.58
CA ASP A 438 0.44 25.29 13.95
C ASP A 438 -0.43 24.26 14.71
N ASP A 439 -0.58 24.48 16.02
CA ASP A 439 -1.30 23.59 16.93
C ASP A 439 -2.79 23.41 16.60
N SER A 440 -3.37 24.25 15.72
CA SER A 440 -4.74 24.03 15.26
C SER A 440 -4.89 22.77 14.40
N ALA A 441 -3.81 22.34 13.74
CA ALA A 441 -3.78 21.20 12.82
C ALA A 441 -4.95 21.25 11.81
N THR A 442 -5.26 22.45 11.32
CA THR A 442 -6.39 22.71 10.42
C THR A 442 -6.13 22.04 9.07
N PRO A 443 -7.04 21.23 8.50
CA PRO A 443 -6.87 20.71 7.15
C PRO A 443 -6.86 21.83 6.11
N LEU A 444 -5.81 21.91 5.28
CA LEU A 444 -5.57 22.99 4.31
C LEU A 444 -5.46 22.52 2.86
N LEU A 445 -5.26 21.22 2.65
CA LEU A 445 -5.30 20.56 1.34
C LEU A 445 -5.84 19.14 1.51
N THR A 446 -6.73 18.70 0.63
CA THR A 446 -7.30 17.35 0.65
C THR A 446 -6.85 16.58 -0.57
N LEU A 447 -6.24 15.41 -0.36
CA LEU A 447 -5.78 14.50 -1.41
C LEU A 447 -6.69 13.27 -1.45
N TYR A 448 -7.30 13.00 -2.59
CA TYR A 448 -8.16 11.85 -2.83
C TYR A 448 -7.42 10.82 -3.69
N PHE A 449 -7.42 9.57 -3.26
CA PHE A 449 -6.83 8.44 -3.99
C PHE A 449 -7.94 7.46 -4.33
N LEU A 450 -8.01 7.04 -5.60
CA LEU A 450 -9.06 6.13 -6.08
C LEU A 450 -8.46 5.02 -6.95
N ASP A 451 -9.07 3.83 -6.85
CA ASP A 451 -8.76 2.70 -7.74
C ASP A 451 -9.64 2.77 -9.00
N SER A 452 -9.03 3.13 -10.13
CA SER A 452 -9.72 3.17 -11.42
C SER A 452 -10.02 1.78 -12.01
N GLY A 453 -9.63 0.70 -11.33
CA GLY A 453 -9.77 -0.67 -11.81
C GLY A 453 -8.66 -1.06 -12.79
N ALA A 454 -8.78 -2.23 -13.41
CA ALA A 454 -7.83 -2.71 -14.43
C ALA A 454 -8.55 -2.90 -15.76
N TYR A 455 -9.36 -3.96 -15.81
CA TYR A 455 -10.09 -4.36 -17.00
C TYR A 455 -11.50 -4.80 -16.61
N VAL A 456 -12.49 -4.46 -17.44
CA VAL A 456 -13.86 -4.93 -17.28
C VAL A 456 -13.94 -6.40 -17.71
N SER A 457 -14.57 -7.24 -16.89
CA SER A 457 -14.80 -8.65 -17.26
C SER A 457 -15.70 -8.75 -18.49
N ASN A 458 -15.27 -9.52 -19.48
CA ASN A 458 -16.06 -9.83 -20.67
C ASN A 458 -17.08 -10.96 -20.44
N GLY A 459 -17.23 -11.45 -19.21
CA GLY A 459 -18.15 -12.53 -18.87
C GLY A 459 -17.93 -13.77 -19.74
N LEU A 460 -18.99 -14.27 -20.38
CA LEU A 460 -18.92 -15.41 -21.30
C LEU A 460 -18.28 -15.09 -22.67
N ALA A 461 -18.02 -13.81 -22.98
CA ALA A 461 -17.41 -13.38 -24.24
C ALA A 461 -15.88 -13.36 -24.17
N TRP A 462 -15.28 -14.51 -23.80
CA TRP A 462 -13.84 -14.67 -23.62
C TRP A 462 -12.99 -14.38 -24.86
N TRP A 463 -13.60 -14.32 -26.05
CA TRP A 463 -12.94 -14.00 -27.33
C TRP A 463 -12.80 -12.49 -27.62
N LYS A 464 -13.46 -11.62 -26.84
CA LYS A 464 -13.31 -10.16 -26.98
C LYS A 464 -12.10 -9.67 -26.21
N GLU A 465 -11.43 -8.65 -26.75
CA GLU A 465 -10.41 -7.91 -26.01
C GLU A 465 -11.01 -7.28 -24.76
N LEU A 466 -10.23 -7.26 -23.68
CA LEU A 466 -10.65 -6.67 -22.41
C LEU A 466 -10.60 -5.15 -22.51
N GLU A 467 -11.70 -4.49 -22.19
CA GLU A 467 -11.77 -3.04 -22.10
C GLU A 467 -11.21 -2.57 -20.76
N TYR A 468 -10.56 -1.40 -20.73
CA TYR A 468 -10.15 -0.78 -19.47
C TYR A 468 -11.35 -0.49 -18.56
N ASP A 469 -11.14 -0.66 -17.26
CA ASP A 469 -12.15 -0.37 -16.24
C ASP A 469 -12.28 1.14 -15.96
N TYR A 470 -13.29 1.53 -15.19
CA TYR A 470 -13.64 2.91 -14.90
C TYR A 470 -14.15 3.08 -13.47
N LEU A 471 -14.09 4.32 -12.96
CA LEU A 471 -14.63 4.65 -11.64
C LEU A 471 -16.16 4.44 -11.61
N ARG A 472 -16.66 3.76 -10.58
CA ARG A 472 -18.06 3.29 -10.50
C ARG A 472 -18.94 4.13 -9.59
N ASP A 473 -20.24 3.88 -9.66
CA ASP A 473 -21.25 4.57 -8.83
C ASP A 473 -21.00 4.44 -7.32
N SER A 474 -20.44 3.32 -6.86
CA SER A 474 -20.05 3.18 -5.44
C SER A 474 -18.95 4.17 -5.06
N GLN A 475 -17.98 4.40 -5.94
CA GLN A 475 -16.91 5.38 -5.73
C GLN A 475 -17.43 6.82 -5.85
N ILE A 476 -18.42 7.09 -6.70
CA ILE A 476 -19.13 8.39 -6.75
C ILE A 476 -19.77 8.68 -5.39
N LYS A 477 -20.58 7.74 -4.88
CA LYS A 477 -21.28 7.89 -3.60
C LYS A 477 -20.31 8.03 -2.43
N TRP A 478 -19.24 7.23 -2.42
CA TRP A 478 -18.18 7.31 -1.43
C TRP A 478 -17.51 8.68 -1.45
N PHE A 479 -17.06 9.15 -2.62
CA PHE A 479 -16.42 10.46 -2.76
C PHE A 479 -17.34 11.59 -2.27
N LEU A 480 -18.62 11.56 -2.67
CA LEU A 480 -19.63 12.52 -2.22
C LEU A 480 -19.89 12.44 -0.69
N GLY A 481 -19.74 11.27 -0.09
CA GLY A 481 -19.78 11.09 1.36
C GLY A 481 -18.55 11.68 2.06
N GLU A 482 -17.34 11.48 1.50
CA GLU A 482 -16.10 12.03 2.07
C GLU A 482 -16.06 13.56 1.98
N THR A 483 -16.41 14.15 0.84
CA THR A 483 -16.48 15.62 0.68
C THR A 483 -17.40 16.27 1.70
N GLN A 484 -18.50 15.62 2.13
CA GLN A 484 -19.41 16.15 3.15
C GLN A 484 -18.78 16.22 4.54
N LYS A 485 -17.78 15.37 4.82
CA LYS A 485 -17.03 15.39 6.08
C LYS A 485 -15.97 16.50 6.10
N ILE A 486 -15.62 17.06 4.94
CA ILE A 486 -14.64 18.14 4.85
C ILE A 486 -15.27 19.47 5.26
N HIS A 487 -14.79 20.02 6.38
CA HIS A 487 -15.26 21.30 6.89
C HIS A 487 -14.70 22.48 6.09
N ALA A 488 -15.56 23.45 5.79
CA ALA A 488 -15.14 24.72 5.23
C ALA A 488 -14.30 25.52 6.25
N ILE A 489 -13.29 26.22 5.75
CA ILE A 489 -12.38 27.09 6.51
C ILE A 489 -12.41 28.51 5.92
N GLU A 490 -11.98 29.50 6.69
CA GLU A 490 -11.76 30.85 6.15
C GLU A 490 -10.53 30.81 5.22
N ARG A 491 -10.73 31.23 3.97
CA ARG A 491 -9.73 31.23 2.90
C ARG A 491 -9.56 32.66 2.36
N PRO A 492 -8.33 33.18 2.17
CA PRO A 492 -7.05 32.52 2.42
C PRO A 492 -6.80 32.28 3.90
N PHE A 493 -6.17 31.15 4.22
CA PHE A 493 -5.82 30.80 5.60
C PHE A 493 -4.77 31.78 6.17
N SER A 494 -4.92 32.14 7.44
CA SER A 494 -3.95 32.95 8.17
C SER A 494 -3.64 32.32 9.51
N LEU A 495 -2.36 32.27 9.88
CA LEU A 495 -1.94 31.78 11.18
C LEU A 495 -2.51 32.70 12.27
N SER A 496 -3.30 32.14 13.19
CA SER A 496 -3.88 32.93 14.28
C SER A 496 -2.77 33.29 15.27
N GLY A 497 -2.36 34.56 15.29
CA GLY A 497 -1.18 35.07 16.01
C GLY A 497 -1.25 35.08 17.54
N THR A 498 -2.07 34.25 18.19
CA THR A 498 -2.18 34.23 19.66
C THR A 498 -1.90 32.85 20.23
N ARG A 499 -0.62 32.59 20.53
CA ARG A 499 -0.22 31.58 21.52
C ARG A 499 -0.86 31.95 22.86
N GLY A 500 -1.86 31.18 23.32
CA GLY A 500 -2.24 31.19 24.75
C GLY A 500 -3.69 31.51 25.15
N LEU A 501 -4.69 31.61 24.26
CA LEU A 501 -6.09 31.87 24.66
C LEU A 501 -7.11 30.94 23.96
N SER A 502 -7.01 29.63 24.21
CA SER A 502 -7.75 28.61 23.44
C SER A 502 -9.28 28.67 23.53
N LYS A 503 -9.86 29.20 24.63
CA LYS A 503 -11.33 29.29 24.77
C LYS A 503 -11.91 30.58 24.22
N ILE A 504 -11.22 31.72 24.38
CA ILE A 504 -11.71 33.03 23.90
C ILE A 504 -11.48 33.16 22.39
N SER A 505 -10.34 32.67 21.87
CA SER A 505 -10.10 32.63 20.41
C SER A 505 -11.17 31.80 19.71
N ARG A 506 -11.44 30.56 20.15
CA ARG A 506 -12.47 29.70 19.54
C ARG A 506 -13.86 30.34 19.49
N ARG A 507 -14.26 31.08 20.54
CA ARG A 507 -15.55 31.80 20.56
C ARG A 507 -15.55 32.97 19.57
N ARG A 508 -14.45 33.70 19.45
CA ARG A 508 -14.28 34.82 18.52
C ARG A 508 -14.19 34.35 17.06
N ASP A 509 -13.50 33.25 16.82
CA ASP A 509 -13.39 32.60 15.51
C ASP A 509 -14.74 32.02 15.07
N GLY A 510 -15.53 31.49 16.01
CA GLY A 510 -16.92 31.08 15.76
C GLY A 510 -17.83 32.25 15.35
N ILE A 511 -17.74 33.39 16.05
CA ILE A 511 -18.49 34.60 15.69
C ILE A 511 -18.06 35.14 14.32
N ARG A 512 -16.74 35.15 14.03
CA ARG A 512 -16.21 35.56 12.72
C ARG A 512 -16.71 34.65 11.60
N ARG A 513 -16.69 33.33 11.80
CA ARG A 513 -17.23 32.37 10.82
C ARG A 513 -18.69 32.63 10.51
N LEU A 514 -19.53 32.86 11.54
CA LEU A 514 -20.94 33.16 11.36
C LEU A 514 -21.14 34.47 10.58
N ASP A 515 -20.40 35.53 10.92
CA ASP A 515 -20.45 36.81 10.17
C ASP A 515 -19.99 36.64 8.70
N LEU A 516 -18.93 35.87 8.45
CA LEU A 516 -18.50 35.57 7.08
C LEU A 516 -19.53 34.75 6.30
N GLU A 517 -20.17 33.77 6.95
CA GLU A 517 -21.22 32.95 6.34
C GLU A 517 -22.44 33.79 5.97
N GLU A 518 -22.91 34.65 6.89
CA GLU A 518 -24.00 35.59 6.65
C GLU A 518 -23.65 36.60 5.53
N ARG A 519 -22.44 37.17 5.55
CA ARG A 519 -21.98 38.07 4.49
C ARG A 519 -21.88 37.37 3.14
N GLN A 520 -21.32 36.16 3.11
CA GLN A 520 -21.17 35.38 1.88
C GLN A 520 -22.53 35.02 1.28
N ALA A 521 -23.52 34.70 2.13
CA ALA A 521 -24.90 34.50 1.71
C ALA A 521 -25.55 35.80 1.19
N ALA A 522 -25.31 36.93 1.84
CA ALA A 522 -25.88 38.22 1.47
C ALA A 522 -25.25 38.83 0.20
N THR A 523 -23.96 38.60 -0.07
CA THR A 523 -23.23 39.21 -1.20
C THR A 523 -22.99 38.28 -2.38
N GLY A 524 -23.50 37.04 -2.33
CA GLY A 524 -23.29 36.06 -3.39
C GLY A 524 -21.82 35.68 -3.60
N GLY A 525 -21.00 35.74 -2.55
CA GLY A 525 -19.57 35.41 -2.60
C GLY A 525 -18.60 36.58 -2.72
N ASN A 526 -19.07 37.83 -2.85
CA ASN A 526 -18.19 38.99 -2.86
C ASN A 526 -17.94 39.51 -1.43
N THR A 527 -16.91 38.96 -0.78
CA THR A 527 -16.62 39.17 0.65
C THR A 527 -15.25 39.83 0.86
N GLY A 528 -14.80 40.65 -0.08
CA GLY A 528 -13.53 41.39 0.04
C GLY A 528 -12.29 40.48 0.02
N GLY A 529 -12.37 39.36 -0.70
CA GLY A 529 -11.27 38.40 -0.89
C GLY A 529 -11.19 37.26 0.14
N LYS A 530 -12.05 37.25 1.17
CA LYS A 530 -12.13 36.16 2.16
C LYS A 530 -13.38 35.33 2.00
N LYS A 531 -13.29 34.01 1.85
CA LYS A 531 -14.48 33.14 1.71
C LYS A 531 -14.43 31.99 2.71
N LEU A 532 -15.62 31.52 3.12
CA LEU A 532 -15.78 30.24 3.80
C LEU A 532 -15.94 29.16 2.73
N ALA A 533 -14.89 28.36 2.53
CA ALA A 533 -14.86 27.29 1.55
C ALA A 533 -14.00 26.12 2.04
N LYS A 534 -14.26 24.92 1.53
CA LYS A 534 -13.42 23.75 1.77
C LYS A 534 -11.99 24.00 1.26
N PRO A 535 -10.98 23.35 1.86
CA PRO A 535 -9.64 23.27 1.31
C PRO A 535 -9.65 22.87 -0.16
N ASN A 536 -8.66 23.33 -0.93
CA ASN A 536 -8.51 22.85 -2.30
C ASN A 536 -8.30 21.32 -2.30
N GLY A 537 -8.95 20.63 -3.23
CA GLY A 537 -8.83 19.18 -3.39
C GLY A 537 -7.97 18.80 -4.61
N MET A 538 -7.19 17.74 -4.47
CA MET A 538 -6.50 17.06 -5.58
C MET A 538 -6.89 15.59 -5.60
N MET A 539 -6.99 14.99 -6.79
CA MET A 539 -7.41 13.61 -6.95
C MET A 539 -6.39 12.82 -7.80
N PHE A 540 -6.07 11.60 -7.39
CA PHE A 540 -5.11 10.72 -8.04
C PHE A 540 -5.76 9.37 -8.34
N PHE A 541 -5.69 8.95 -9.60
CA PHE A 541 -6.07 7.62 -10.05
C PHE A 541 -5.40 7.34 -11.39
N HIS A 542 -5.22 6.07 -11.74
CA HIS A 542 -4.36 5.71 -12.85
C HIS A 542 -4.98 5.93 -14.24
N ILE A 543 -6.11 5.27 -14.52
CA ILE A 543 -6.78 5.32 -15.84
C ILE A 543 -7.54 6.65 -15.97
N PRO A 544 -7.28 7.48 -17.00
CA PRO A 544 -7.89 8.79 -17.13
C PRO A 544 -9.39 8.71 -17.39
N LEU A 545 -10.11 9.73 -16.94
CA LEU A 545 -11.54 9.88 -17.22
C LEU A 545 -11.79 10.27 -18.68
N LYS A 546 -12.95 9.88 -19.20
CA LYS A 546 -13.41 10.25 -20.55
C LYS A 546 -13.44 11.77 -20.78
N MET A 547 -13.62 12.57 -19.72
CA MET A 547 -13.54 14.03 -19.79
C MET A 547 -12.21 14.57 -20.36
N SER A 548 -11.13 13.80 -20.32
CA SER A 548 -9.86 14.18 -20.98
C SER A 548 -9.99 14.27 -22.50
N THR A 549 -11.06 13.74 -23.11
CA THR A 549 -11.39 13.92 -24.53
C THR A 549 -12.16 15.20 -24.82
N GLU A 550 -12.72 15.86 -23.80
CA GLU A 550 -13.47 17.11 -24.00
C GLU A 550 -12.54 18.26 -24.41
N PRO A 551 -13.05 19.26 -25.15
CA PRO A 551 -12.29 20.45 -25.50
C PRO A 551 -11.77 21.15 -24.24
N ALA A 552 -10.51 21.58 -24.29
CA ALA A 552 -9.92 22.36 -23.23
C ALA A 552 -10.56 23.75 -23.14
N ASP A 553 -10.64 24.29 -21.93
CA ASP A 553 -11.08 25.66 -21.69
C ASP A 553 -10.16 26.64 -22.43
N THR A 554 -10.72 27.77 -22.88
CA THR A 554 -9.92 28.88 -23.42
C THR A 554 -9.76 29.95 -22.35
N ASN A 555 -8.55 30.45 -22.16
CA ASN A 555 -8.31 31.60 -21.28
C ASN A 555 -8.99 32.84 -21.91
N PRO A 556 -9.99 33.47 -21.24
CA PRO A 556 -10.71 34.60 -21.81
C PRO A 556 -9.83 35.85 -21.99
N GLU A 557 -8.78 36.00 -21.18
CA GLU A 557 -7.87 37.15 -21.25
C GLU A 557 -6.84 37.02 -22.36
N THR A 558 -6.32 35.81 -22.59
CA THR A 558 -5.24 35.58 -23.57
C THR A 558 -5.70 34.89 -24.84
N SER A 559 -6.95 34.42 -24.90
CA SER A 559 -7.51 33.58 -25.98
C SER A 559 -6.69 32.31 -26.27
N LYS A 560 -5.87 31.85 -25.31
CA LYS A 560 -5.07 30.62 -25.45
C LYS A 560 -5.84 29.44 -24.89
N ILE A 561 -5.74 28.31 -25.60
CA ILE A 561 -6.26 27.03 -25.12
C ILE A 561 -5.47 26.61 -23.88
N LEU A 562 -6.16 26.19 -22.83
CA LEU A 562 -5.57 25.74 -21.56
C LEU A 562 -5.24 24.25 -21.62
N ASP A 563 -4.30 23.92 -22.49
CA ASP A 563 -3.72 22.59 -22.65
C ASP A 563 -2.21 22.74 -22.87
N VAL A 564 -1.42 22.42 -21.86
CA VAL A 564 0.03 22.71 -21.83
C VAL A 564 0.80 21.42 -21.63
N GLY A 565 1.68 21.10 -22.57
CA GLY A 565 2.52 19.90 -22.61
C GLY A 565 2.22 19.03 -23.83
N THR A 566 2.68 17.78 -23.80
CA THR A 566 2.45 16.80 -24.86
C THR A 566 1.19 16.01 -24.55
N ALA A 567 0.19 16.10 -25.44
CA ALA A 567 -1.02 15.32 -25.39
C ALA A 567 -0.93 14.11 -26.34
N GLU A 568 -1.57 13.01 -25.97
CA GLU A 568 -1.68 11.81 -26.81
C GLU A 568 -3.14 11.40 -26.94
N GLN A 569 -3.42 10.42 -27.80
CA GLN A 569 -4.75 9.86 -27.93
C GLN A 569 -5.26 9.32 -26.59
N TYR A 570 -6.55 9.51 -26.32
CA TYR A 570 -7.19 8.96 -25.13
C TYR A 570 -7.02 7.45 -25.06
N GLY A 571 -6.35 7.00 -24.00
CA GLY A 571 -6.11 5.58 -23.72
C GLY A 571 -7.01 4.98 -22.64
N GLY A 572 -7.97 5.73 -22.10
CA GLY A 572 -8.81 5.26 -20.98
C GLY A 572 -9.99 4.38 -21.38
N SER A 573 -10.89 4.11 -20.44
CA SER A 573 -12.08 3.28 -20.67
C SER A 573 -13.03 3.88 -21.71
N PRO A 574 -13.64 3.08 -22.59
CA PRO A 574 -14.74 3.54 -23.45
C PRO A 574 -16.03 3.81 -22.66
N LYS A 575 -16.16 3.17 -21.49
CA LYS A 575 -17.28 3.31 -20.55
C LYS A 575 -17.02 4.46 -19.57
N ASP A 576 -18.10 5.03 -19.06
CA ASP A 576 -18.06 6.13 -18.11
C ASP A 576 -19.32 6.09 -17.23
N SER A 577 -19.15 6.14 -15.91
CA SER A 577 -20.26 6.31 -14.94
C SER A 577 -20.77 7.76 -14.90
N GLY A 578 -20.12 8.66 -15.64
CA GLY A 578 -20.27 10.09 -15.51
C GLY A 578 -19.57 10.63 -14.28
N PHE A 579 -18.50 9.98 -13.79
CA PHE A 579 -17.81 10.37 -12.54
C PHE A 579 -17.44 11.86 -12.51
N PHE A 580 -16.97 12.41 -13.64
CA PHE A 580 -16.64 13.83 -13.73
C PHE A 580 -17.86 14.72 -13.43
N ARG A 581 -19.01 14.45 -14.05
CA ARG A 581 -20.23 15.24 -13.87
C ARG A 581 -20.91 14.96 -12.54
N ASN A 582 -21.07 13.69 -12.20
CA ASN A 582 -21.91 13.22 -11.10
C ASN A 582 -21.17 13.21 -9.75
N ALA A 583 -19.84 13.30 -9.75
CA ALA A 583 -19.03 13.37 -8.54
C ALA A 583 -18.26 14.70 -8.46
N ILE A 584 -17.35 14.95 -9.40
CA ILE A 584 -16.42 16.09 -9.33
C ILE A 584 -17.14 17.44 -9.45
N LEU A 585 -17.95 17.62 -10.50
CA LEU A 585 -18.75 18.83 -10.68
C LEU A 585 -19.89 18.95 -9.65
N ALA A 586 -20.32 17.83 -9.07
CA ALA A 586 -21.36 17.78 -8.05
C ALA A 586 -20.85 18.06 -6.62
N ALA A 587 -19.53 18.20 -6.42
CA ALA A 587 -18.91 18.48 -5.13
C ALA A 587 -18.42 19.93 -5.07
N PRO A 588 -19.23 20.88 -4.60
CA PRO A 588 -18.83 22.28 -4.51
C PRO A 588 -17.81 22.52 -3.39
N GLU A 589 -16.91 23.50 -3.59
CA GLU A 589 -16.00 23.96 -2.53
C GLU A 589 -16.76 24.75 -1.44
N VAL A 590 -17.86 25.42 -1.80
CA VAL A 590 -18.73 26.14 -0.86
C VAL A 590 -19.92 25.26 -0.51
N PRO A 591 -20.11 24.84 0.76
CA PRO A 591 -21.18 23.91 1.13
C PRO A 591 -22.61 24.39 0.82
N SER A 592 -22.86 25.70 0.79
CA SER A 592 -24.19 26.27 0.57
C SER A 592 -24.62 26.38 -0.90
N THR A 593 -23.74 26.04 -1.85
CA THR A 593 -24.04 26.14 -3.29
C THR A 593 -24.54 24.80 -3.85
N THR A 594 -25.56 24.82 -4.71
CA THR A 594 -26.14 23.61 -5.33
C THR A 594 -25.69 23.38 -6.78
N GLU A 595 -25.11 24.39 -7.45
CA GLU A 595 -24.56 24.29 -8.80
C GLU A 595 -23.14 24.88 -8.83
N THR A 596 -22.21 24.18 -9.50
CA THR A 596 -20.85 24.69 -9.73
C THR A 596 -20.77 25.34 -11.11
N LYS A 597 -20.49 26.65 -11.14
CA LYS A 597 -20.00 27.34 -12.33
C LYS A 597 -18.53 27.68 -12.10
N GLY A 598 -17.64 27.05 -12.86
CA GLY A 598 -16.21 27.35 -12.84
C GLY A 598 -15.35 26.55 -11.89
N ALA A 599 -14.32 27.20 -11.35
CA ALA A 599 -13.42 26.64 -10.34
C ALA A 599 -14.12 26.44 -8.98
N GLY A 600 -15.45 26.38 -8.93
CA GLY A 600 -16.26 26.26 -7.71
C GLY A 600 -16.40 24.82 -7.18
N THR A 601 -15.74 23.84 -7.80
CA THR A 601 -15.64 22.46 -7.32
C THR A 601 -14.58 22.34 -6.23
N GLU A 602 -14.73 21.39 -5.31
CA GLU A 602 -13.69 21.11 -4.32
C GLU A 602 -12.39 20.64 -5.01
N ILE A 603 -12.51 19.71 -5.96
CA ILE A 603 -11.38 19.20 -6.73
C ILE A 603 -10.93 20.22 -7.76
N LYS A 604 -9.66 20.59 -7.69
CA LYS A 604 -9.01 21.52 -8.64
C LYS A 604 -8.12 20.82 -9.64
N VAL A 605 -7.49 19.72 -9.22
CA VAL A 605 -6.50 18.97 -10.00
C VAL A 605 -6.79 17.48 -9.91
N ILE A 606 -6.77 16.83 -11.07
CA ILE A 606 -6.79 15.39 -11.25
C ILE A 606 -5.43 15.00 -11.84
N ALA A 607 -4.75 14.03 -11.24
CA ALA A 607 -3.47 13.54 -11.70
C ALA A 607 -3.56 12.06 -12.10
N ASN A 608 -3.09 11.76 -13.31
CA ASN A 608 -3.19 10.43 -13.94
C ASN A 608 -1.83 9.89 -14.40
N GLY A 609 -1.74 8.56 -14.53
CA GLY A 609 -0.66 7.85 -15.22
C GLY A 609 -1.14 7.29 -16.56
N HIS A 610 -0.86 6.02 -16.84
CA HIS A 610 -1.49 5.18 -17.87
C HIS A 610 -1.14 5.51 -19.33
N VAL A 611 -1.11 6.79 -19.67
CA VAL A 611 -0.72 7.27 -21.01
C VAL A 611 0.73 7.75 -20.93
N HIS A 612 1.67 6.83 -21.16
CA HIS A 612 3.08 7.02 -20.82
C HIS A 612 3.78 8.17 -21.55
N THR A 613 3.25 8.58 -22.70
CA THR A 613 3.77 9.67 -23.54
C THR A 613 2.91 10.93 -23.48
N ALA A 614 1.89 10.96 -22.61
CA ALA A 614 1.16 12.16 -22.28
C ALA A 614 1.71 12.78 -21.00
N ASP A 615 1.92 14.08 -21.01
CA ASP A 615 2.35 14.87 -19.85
C ASP A 615 1.75 16.27 -19.84
N ASN A 616 0.64 16.44 -20.55
CA ASN A 616 -0.08 17.70 -20.60
C ASN A 616 -0.92 17.90 -19.34
N CYS A 617 -1.10 19.16 -18.97
CA CYS A 617 -2.16 19.61 -18.08
C CYS A 617 -3.22 20.34 -18.90
N ARG A 618 -4.43 19.77 -18.94
CA ARG A 618 -5.59 20.32 -19.64
C ARG A 618 -6.63 20.78 -18.64
N ARG A 619 -7.18 21.99 -18.82
CA ARG A 619 -8.33 22.44 -18.03
C ARG A 619 -9.63 22.14 -18.76
N VAL A 620 -10.56 21.45 -18.10
CA VAL A 620 -11.89 21.16 -18.62
C VAL A 620 -12.91 21.59 -17.58
N LYS A 621 -13.80 22.52 -17.94
CA LYS A 621 -14.84 23.06 -17.06
C LYS A 621 -14.30 23.53 -15.70
N GLY A 622 -13.12 24.16 -15.71
CA GLY A 622 -12.45 24.67 -14.52
C GLY A 622 -11.61 23.68 -13.71
N VAL A 623 -11.59 22.39 -14.07
CA VAL A 623 -10.76 21.36 -13.39
C VAL A 623 -9.56 20.99 -14.26
N TRP A 624 -8.36 20.96 -13.67
CA TRP A 624 -7.14 20.55 -14.37
C TRP A 624 -6.99 19.03 -14.34
N THR A 625 -6.79 18.39 -15.48
CA THR A 625 -6.33 17.01 -15.61
C THR A 625 -4.89 17.00 -16.09
N CYS A 626 -4.01 16.34 -15.34
CA CYS A 626 -2.57 16.39 -15.53
C CYS A 626 -2.00 14.97 -15.60
N PHE A 627 -1.39 14.61 -16.72
CA PHE A 627 -0.70 13.33 -16.87
C PHE A 627 0.71 13.39 -16.29
N GLY A 628 1.18 12.31 -15.65
CA GLY A 628 2.51 12.25 -15.04
C GLY A 628 3.65 12.20 -16.07
N GLY A 629 3.42 11.54 -17.21
CA GLY A 629 4.48 11.08 -18.12
C GLY A 629 5.24 9.88 -17.54
N GLY A 630 5.68 8.96 -18.40
CA GLY A 630 6.36 7.74 -17.98
C GLY A 630 7.69 8.02 -17.26
N GLY A 631 7.79 7.61 -16.00
CA GLY A 631 8.90 7.94 -15.10
C GLY A 631 10.07 6.95 -15.09
N SER A 632 10.06 5.94 -15.95
CA SER A 632 11.00 4.80 -15.87
C SER A 632 11.43 4.32 -17.25
N TYR A 633 12.70 3.97 -17.40
CA TYR A 633 13.21 3.28 -18.59
C TYR A 633 12.74 1.83 -18.68
N ALA A 634 12.28 1.20 -17.59
CA ALA A 634 11.66 -0.13 -17.65
C ALA A 634 10.22 -0.08 -18.21
N GLY A 635 9.56 1.07 -18.15
CA GLY A 635 8.20 1.29 -18.66
C GLY A 635 8.14 1.75 -20.11
N TYR A 636 6.96 1.65 -20.73
CA TYR A 636 6.77 2.11 -22.11
C TYR A 636 7.05 3.60 -22.23
N GLY A 637 7.50 4.04 -23.39
CA GLY A 637 7.80 5.43 -23.68
C GLY A 637 7.86 5.68 -25.18
N LYS A 638 8.65 6.66 -25.59
CA LYS A 638 8.88 7.00 -26.99
C LYS A 638 10.23 7.68 -27.14
N VAL A 639 11.00 7.30 -28.14
CA VAL A 639 12.25 7.99 -28.47
C VAL A 639 11.94 9.46 -28.77
N GLY A 640 12.71 10.37 -28.16
CA GLY A 640 12.46 11.82 -28.20
C GLY A 640 11.48 12.33 -27.12
N PHE A 641 10.91 11.44 -26.31
CA PHE A 641 10.14 11.78 -25.11
C PHE A 641 10.91 11.33 -23.87
N ASP A 642 11.68 12.26 -23.30
CA ASP A 642 12.47 12.07 -22.08
C ASP A 642 11.61 11.52 -20.92
N ARG A 643 12.17 10.67 -20.07
CA ARG A 643 11.48 10.26 -18.84
C ARG A 643 11.31 11.48 -17.94
N ARG A 644 10.24 11.55 -17.18
CA ARG A 644 9.92 12.75 -16.40
C ARG A 644 9.09 12.46 -15.17
N PHE A 645 9.12 13.40 -14.25
CA PHE A 645 8.35 13.39 -13.02
C PHE A 645 7.61 14.71 -12.89
N ARG A 646 6.32 14.65 -12.57
CA ARG A 646 5.52 15.85 -12.36
C ARG A 646 5.63 16.33 -10.92
N ILE A 647 5.87 17.62 -10.76
CA ILE A 647 5.90 18.27 -9.46
C ILE A 647 4.66 19.14 -9.32
N PHE A 648 4.03 19.05 -8.15
CA PHE A 648 3.03 20.01 -7.69
C PHE A 648 3.64 20.78 -6.52
N HIS A 649 3.76 22.09 -6.68
CA HIS A 649 4.21 22.99 -5.64
C HIS A 649 3.01 23.76 -5.11
N ILE A 650 2.60 23.43 -3.89
CA ILE A 650 1.50 24.07 -3.20
C ILE A 650 2.10 25.12 -2.27
N SER A 651 1.58 26.34 -2.34
CA SER A 651 2.03 27.46 -1.51
C SER A 651 0.84 28.25 -0.97
N GLN A 652 1.12 29.23 -0.11
CA GLN A 652 0.09 30.04 0.55
C GLN A 652 -0.93 29.15 1.29
N TYR A 653 -0.46 28.12 1.99
CA TYR A 653 -1.30 27.24 2.81
C TYR A 653 -2.44 26.57 2.02
N GLY A 654 -2.17 26.17 0.77
CA GLY A 654 -3.13 25.48 -0.08
C GLY A 654 -3.83 26.37 -1.11
N GLU A 655 -3.69 27.70 -1.02
CA GLU A 655 -4.38 28.63 -1.93
C GLU A 655 -3.81 28.65 -3.35
N LYS A 656 -2.50 28.42 -3.48
CA LYS A 656 -1.81 28.42 -4.77
C LYS A 656 -1.27 27.04 -5.10
N ILE A 657 -1.58 26.55 -6.29
CA ILE A 657 -1.06 25.28 -6.83
C ILE A 657 -0.35 25.56 -8.14
N GLU A 658 0.94 25.27 -8.18
CA GLU A 658 1.78 25.32 -9.37
C GLU A 658 2.20 23.91 -9.78
N THR A 659 2.45 23.70 -11.07
CA THR A 659 3.04 22.45 -11.55
C THR A 659 4.13 22.71 -12.59
N TYR A 660 5.06 21.77 -12.67
CA TYR A 660 6.09 21.67 -13.70
C TYR A 660 6.52 20.21 -13.79
N LYS A 661 7.37 19.88 -14.77
CA LYS A 661 7.96 18.55 -14.92
C LYS A 661 9.47 18.65 -14.83
N ARG A 662 10.10 17.69 -14.15
CA ARG A 662 11.54 17.47 -14.18
C ARG A 662 11.84 16.28 -15.07
N THR A 663 12.66 16.47 -16.11
CA THR A 663 13.07 15.39 -17.02
C THR A 663 14.21 14.55 -16.42
N ASP A 664 14.49 13.40 -17.02
CA ASP A 664 15.64 12.54 -16.73
C ASP A 664 17.00 13.22 -16.96
N LYS A 665 17.03 14.27 -17.79
CA LYS A 665 18.19 15.16 -17.98
C LYS A 665 18.28 16.26 -16.91
N GLY A 666 17.30 16.33 -16.01
CA GLY A 666 17.24 17.32 -14.93
C GLY A 666 16.70 18.68 -15.35
N GLU A 667 16.11 18.80 -16.54
CA GLU A 667 15.50 20.05 -17.03
C GLU A 667 14.13 20.25 -16.41
N ILE A 668 13.77 21.52 -16.14
CA ILE A 668 12.43 21.90 -15.69
C ILE A 668 11.67 22.48 -16.88
N ILE A 669 10.53 21.88 -17.21
CA ILE A 669 9.69 22.26 -18.35
C ILE A 669 8.24 22.53 -17.94
N ASP A 670 7.53 23.31 -18.77
CA ASP A 670 6.09 23.60 -18.68
C ASP A 670 5.61 24.07 -17.31
N LYS A 671 6.36 25.00 -16.69
CA LYS A 671 5.95 25.62 -15.43
C LYS A 671 4.67 26.43 -15.62
N MET A 672 3.65 26.13 -14.81
CA MET A 672 2.37 26.83 -14.86
C MET A 672 1.70 26.93 -13.48
N THR A 673 0.87 27.96 -13.31
CA THR A 673 0.01 28.12 -12.12
C THR A 673 -1.38 27.58 -12.45
N LEU A 674 -1.84 26.57 -11.70
CA LEU A 674 -3.13 25.92 -11.90
C LEU A 674 -4.25 26.60 -11.10
N VAL A 675 -3.94 27.01 -9.86
CA VAL A 675 -4.89 27.58 -8.89
C VAL A 675 -4.23 28.73 -8.15
N GLY A 676 -5.01 29.77 -7.83
CA GLY A 676 -4.57 30.90 -7.03
C GLY A 676 -4.01 32.06 -7.88
N GLU A 677 -3.23 32.92 -7.24
CA GLU A 677 -2.64 34.09 -7.88
C GLU A 677 -1.76 33.73 -9.08
N GLY A 678 -2.10 34.26 -10.26
CA GLY A 678 -1.43 33.98 -11.54
C GLY A 678 -2.00 32.79 -12.32
N ALA A 679 -3.03 32.11 -11.80
CA ALA A 679 -3.78 31.11 -12.55
C ALA A 679 -4.70 31.75 -13.59
N PRO A 680 -5.06 31.05 -14.68
CA PRO A 680 -6.08 31.53 -15.62
C PRO A 680 -7.42 31.78 -14.92
N PRO A 681 -8.23 32.75 -15.38
CA PRO A 681 -9.51 33.10 -14.76
C PRO A 681 -10.44 31.90 -14.57
N ALA A 682 -11.34 32.00 -13.58
CA ALA A 682 -12.34 30.98 -13.31
C ALA A 682 -13.18 30.69 -14.56
N TYR A 683 -13.55 29.43 -14.75
CA TYR A 683 -14.36 29.03 -15.90
C TYR A 683 -15.81 29.54 -15.73
N GLU A 684 -16.30 30.46 -16.55
CA GLU A 684 -17.66 31.00 -16.37
C GLU A 684 -18.76 30.18 -17.08
N GLY A 685 -18.39 29.03 -17.66
CA GLY A 685 -19.24 28.35 -18.65
C GLY A 685 -19.02 28.93 -20.05
N ALA A 686 -19.35 28.17 -21.08
CA ALA A 686 -19.43 28.74 -22.42
C ALA A 686 -20.55 29.79 -22.43
N LEU A 687 -20.18 31.08 -22.46
CA LEU A 687 -21.05 32.11 -23.01
C LEU A 687 -21.23 31.77 -24.50
N SER A 688 -22.19 30.91 -24.81
CA SER A 688 -22.75 30.81 -26.15
C SER A 688 -23.49 32.11 -26.45
N LYS A 689 -22.73 33.17 -26.74
CA LYS A 689 -23.23 34.27 -27.57
C LYS A 689 -23.09 33.82 -29.01
N ARG A 690 -24.14 33.17 -29.52
CA ARG A 690 -24.73 33.41 -30.83
C ARG A 690 -26.09 32.74 -30.91
#